data_AF-W4FT57-F1
#
_entry.id   AF-W4FT57-F1
#
_cell.length_a   1.000
_cell.length_b   1.000
_cell.length_c   1.000
_cell.angle_alpha   90.00
_cell.angle_beta   90.00
_cell.angle_gamma   90.00
#
_symmetry.space_group_name_H-M   'P 1'
#
loop_
_entity.id
_entity.type
_entity.pdbx_description
1 polymer ?
#
loop_
_entity_poly.entity_id
_entity_poly.type
_entity_poly.pdbx_seq_one_letter_code
_entity_poly.pdbx_strand_id
1 'polypeptide(L)'
;MDVNEAKCLLERHAAAQQSAMVQEDDGSIPNSVKEGTVRRAKQTVTGLVLLNVAMWVGTICISTTYPVILSPALVAYSLGLRHAVDADHIAAIDNVTRSLLQRGRQSVTVGLFFSLGHSSVVVLLSVVVVCSASAVNLDTSKSIGAIVGASVSATFLCLIGLVNAVSFVRLLQQWNAISPSSSQGGDLHDDDVLTPSGVGGGILASCCPSLLKVIDQPWKMYPLGFLFGLGFDTASEVALLAISALASQSGVPSWVVLVLPGLFACGMSLIDSLDGIFMLWAYGWAYIHPAKKLFYNMFLTGLSSFVALFIGAVEAVGILVARGLVTGWVADIVLGINDNFELLGCVVIGLFVVSFGISYFVYEVFFAAKAAAVPCGQFNRANKMHVHPTAFSNIMIVMVLSPAKTLDMSEVADDVESTQPMHLDDASELIHGLRKLSLAKVKTLLGVSDALAKLNYDRYKHFITDIPTTTSTSAFKQAVFSFDGPAYKGLQSASWTPEDLTFAQAHLRILCGLYGTLRPLDLIQAYRLEMGSKVQHGRGPKDGLYAFWGRAIADDINAVFALPSTAVSSSSSSINILLNVASVEYFKSVDMPSLDPSIVVVDCIFKDDGQIKSVFAKRARGLMVNYVVTSRAATMDHLRAFQADGYVYSRHESTDTQLVFNRSKAAAAAALKRAREVAAIAKLHTKRPRNDLEMDTSVDEKPHKPSQRTM
;
A
#
# COMPACT_ATOMS: atom_id res chain seq x y z
N MET A 1 -40.96 -12.45 33.13
CA MET A 1 -40.04 -11.33 32.85
C MET A 1 -40.43 -10.79 31.51
N ASP A 2 -40.94 -9.56 31.47
CA ASP A 2 -41.44 -8.96 30.23
C ASP A 2 -40.27 -8.72 29.26
N VAL A 3 -40.50 -8.88 27.95
CA VAL A 3 -39.47 -8.83 26.89
C VAL A 3 -38.73 -7.49 26.90
N ASN A 4 -39.38 -6.42 27.34
CA ASN A 4 -38.78 -5.10 27.47
C ASN A 4 -37.82 -4.99 28.67
N GLU A 5 -38.07 -5.73 29.74
CA GLU A 5 -37.24 -5.75 30.94
C GLU A 5 -35.95 -6.56 30.71
N ALA A 6 -36.06 -7.66 29.95
CA ALA A 6 -34.91 -8.43 29.47
C ALA A 6 -34.02 -7.62 28.52
N LYS A 7 -34.63 -6.80 27.66
CA LYS A 7 -33.93 -5.93 26.70
C LYS A 7 -33.14 -4.83 27.40
N CYS A 8 -33.72 -4.22 28.43
CA CYS A 8 -33.07 -3.18 29.23
C CYS A 8 -31.88 -3.72 30.05
N LEU A 9 -31.99 -4.94 30.59
CA LEU A 9 -30.89 -5.61 31.30
C LEU A 9 -29.74 -6.02 30.37
N LEU A 10 -30.05 -6.48 29.15
CA LEU A 10 -29.06 -6.79 28.12
C LEU A 10 -28.33 -5.54 27.61
N GLU A 11 -29.04 -4.42 27.43
CA GLU A 11 -28.44 -3.16 27.02
C GLU A 11 -27.52 -2.56 28.10
N ARG A 12 -27.87 -2.71 29.38
CA ARG A 12 -27.00 -2.29 30.50
C ARG A 12 -25.75 -3.18 30.65
N HIS A 13 -25.86 -4.48 30.39
CA HIS A 13 -24.71 -5.39 30.37
C HIS A 13 -23.79 -5.12 29.15
N ALA A 14 -24.37 -4.83 27.99
CA ALA A 14 -23.62 -4.48 26.77
C ALA A 14 -22.88 -3.14 26.92
N ALA A 15 -23.51 -2.13 27.53
CA ALA A 15 -22.88 -0.85 27.82
C ALA A 15 -21.75 -0.98 28.86
N ALA A 16 -21.91 -1.85 29.88
CA ALA A 16 -20.87 -2.11 30.87
C ALA A 16 -19.65 -2.87 30.31
N GLN A 17 -19.83 -3.72 29.28
CA GLN A 17 -18.70 -4.37 28.58
C GLN A 17 -18.01 -3.45 27.56
N GLN A 18 -18.72 -2.47 27.01
CA GLN A 18 -18.17 -1.52 26.04
C GLN A 18 -17.15 -0.55 26.66
N SER A 19 -17.21 -0.32 27.98
CA SER A 19 -16.26 0.53 28.71
C SER A 19 -14.97 -0.18 29.15
N ALA A 20 -14.88 -1.51 29.05
CA ALA A 20 -13.75 -2.29 29.57
C ALA A 20 -12.70 -2.70 28.53
N MET A 21 -12.91 -2.44 27.23
CA MET A 21 -12.04 -2.94 26.14
C MET A 21 -11.47 -1.85 25.23
N VAL A 22 -11.41 -0.60 25.70
CA VAL A 22 -10.59 0.45 25.07
C VAL A 22 -9.15 0.24 25.51
N GLN A 23 -8.44 -0.68 24.86
CA GLN A 23 -6.99 -0.70 24.90
C GLN A 23 -6.43 -0.85 23.49
N GLU A 24 -5.64 0.16 23.18
CA GLU A 24 -4.95 0.55 21.95
C GLU A 24 -4.47 -0.60 21.06
N ASP A 25 -4.72 -0.51 19.74
CA ASP A 25 -3.84 -1.16 18.76
C ASP A 25 -3.77 -0.37 17.44
N ASP A 26 -2.52 -0.21 16.99
CA ASP A 26 -1.94 0.85 16.17
C ASP A 26 -2.00 0.56 14.65
N GLY A 27 -2.67 1.45 13.92
CA GLY A 27 -2.92 1.36 12.49
C GLY A 27 -1.75 1.84 11.62
N SER A 28 -1.22 0.94 10.78
CA SER A 28 -0.50 1.27 9.53
C SER A 28 -0.28 0.03 8.66
N ILE A 29 -0.06 0.13 7.32
CA ILE A 29 0.33 -0.93 6.35
C ILE A 29 -0.65 -2.13 6.20
N PRO A 30 -0.99 -2.61 4.98
CA PRO A 30 -1.86 -3.79 4.81
C PRO A 30 -1.34 -4.96 5.66
N ASN A 31 -2.20 -5.51 6.53
CA ASN A 31 -1.80 -6.53 7.51
C ASN A 31 -0.97 -7.67 6.91
N SER A 32 -1.12 -8.06 5.65
CA SER A 32 -0.25 -9.09 5.05
C SER A 32 1.22 -8.65 4.86
N VAL A 33 1.47 -7.38 4.58
CA VAL A 33 2.83 -6.80 4.45
C VAL A 33 3.34 -6.38 5.81
N LYS A 34 2.49 -5.85 6.69
CA LYS A 34 2.88 -5.46 8.05
C LYS A 34 3.09 -6.65 8.98
N GLU A 35 2.22 -7.65 8.96
CA GLU A 35 2.43 -8.92 9.67
C GLU A 35 3.65 -9.63 9.08
N GLY A 36 3.87 -9.60 7.77
CA GLY A 36 5.08 -10.13 7.15
C GLY A 36 6.36 -9.43 7.62
N THR A 37 6.36 -8.10 7.65
CA THR A 37 7.50 -7.27 8.07
C THR A 37 7.74 -7.33 9.58
N VAL A 38 6.70 -7.22 10.40
CA VAL A 38 6.77 -7.34 11.88
C VAL A 38 7.14 -8.76 12.27
N ARG A 39 6.59 -9.80 11.61
CA ARG A 39 7.00 -11.19 11.83
C ARG A 39 8.46 -11.39 11.48
N ARG A 40 8.94 -10.86 10.34
CA ARG A 40 10.36 -10.93 9.98
C ARG A 40 11.22 -10.19 10.99
N ALA A 41 10.84 -8.99 11.43
CA ALA A 41 11.58 -8.24 12.43
C ALA A 41 11.66 -8.99 13.77
N LYS A 42 10.52 -9.52 14.25
CA LYS A 42 10.47 -10.39 15.44
C LYS A 42 11.34 -11.63 15.26
N GLN A 43 11.28 -12.30 14.11
CA GLN A 43 12.11 -13.48 13.81
C GLN A 43 13.60 -13.15 13.80
N THR A 44 14.00 -12.04 13.17
CA THR A 44 15.38 -11.57 13.12
C THR A 44 15.91 -11.24 14.52
N VAL A 45 15.18 -10.42 15.30
CA VAL A 45 15.59 -10.06 16.66
C VAL A 45 15.61 -11.29 17.57
N THR A 46 14.61 -12.15 17.51
CA THR A 46 14.58 -13.40 18.30
C THR A 46 15.75 -14.29 17.94
N GLY A 47 16.05 -14.46 16.64
CA GLY A 47 17.21 -15.22 16.19
C GLY A 47 18.53 -14.65 16.68
N LEU A 48 18.70 -13.32 16.65
CA LEU A 48 19.90 -12.65 17.15
C LEU A 48 20.06 -12.75 18.67
N VAL A 49 18.97 -12.61 19.42
CA VAL A 49 18.98 -12.79 20.88
C VAL A 49 19.35 -14.23 21.23
N LEU A 50 18.75 -15.22 20.57
CA LEU A 50 19.08 -16.63 20.77
C LEU A 50 20.54 -16.93 20.41
N LEU A 51 21.04 -16.35 19.32
CA LEU A 51 22.45 -16.49 18.91
C LEU A 51 23.39 -15.87 19.95
N ASN A 52 23.08 -14.67 20.45
CA ASN A 52 23.85 -14.01 21.51
C ASN A 52 23.88 -14.85 22.79
N VAL A 53 22.73 -15.37 23.23
CA VAL A 53 22.64 -16.25 24.41
C VAL A 53 23.43 -17.53 24.18
N ALA A 54 23.30 -18.18 23.03
CA ALA A 54 24.03 -19.40 22.71
C ALA A 54 25.55 -19.17 22.69
N MET A 55 26.00 -18.05 22.12
CA MET A 55 27.42 -17.68 22.11
C MET A 55 27.95 -17.42 23.52
N TRP A 56 27.25 -16.65 24.34
CA TRP A 56 27.66 -16.40 25.73
C TRP A 56 27.64 -17.67 26.60
N VAL A 57 26.63 -18.53 26.45
CA VAL A 57 26.59 -19.83 27.14
C VAL A 57 27.78 -20.70 26.71
N GLY A 58 28.09 -20.74 25.41
CA GLY A 58 29.26 -21.44 24.89
C GLY A 58 30.56 -20.89 25.48
N THR A 59 30.74 -19.58 25.52
CA THR A 59 31.91 -18.91 26.12
C THR A 59 32.02 -19.20 27.61
N ILE A 60 30.92 -19.17 28.36
CA ILE A 60 30.91 -19.49 29.80
C ILE A 60 31.32 -20.96 30.02
N CYS A 61 30.77 -21.89 29.22
CA CYS A 61 31.18 -23.29 29.29
C CYS A 61 32.67 -23.47 29.01
N ILE A 62 33.19 -22.82 27.96
CA ILE A 62 34.62 -22.80 27.64
C ILE A 62 35.45 -22.22 28.79
N SER A 63 34.96 -21.15 29.45
CA SER A 63 35.67 -20.49 30.55
C SER A 63 35.83 -21.34 31.80
N THR A 64 35.02 -22.41 31.96
CA THR A 64 35.23 -23.39 33.04
C THR A 64 36.54 -24.16 32.88
N THR A 65 37.00 -24.35 31.64
CA THR A 65 38.28 -25.00 31.31
C THR A 65 39.39 -23.97 31.09
N TYR A 66 39.06 -22.83 30.46
CA TYR A 66 40.00 -21.75 30.12
C TYR A 66 39.51 -20.39 30.67
N PRO A 67 39.67 -20.11 31.98
CA PRO A 67 39.14 -18.90 32.61
C PRO A 67 39.65 -17.60 32.01
N VAL A 68 40.85 -17.63 31.41
CA VAL A 68 41.51 -16.47 30.79
C VAL A 68 40.73 -15.86 29.64
N ILE A 69 39.78 -16.60 29.05
CA ILE A 69 39.01 -16.17 27.87
C ILE A 69 37.85 -15.24 28.23
N LEU A 70 37.36 -15.26 29.49
CA LEU A 70 36.16 -14.53 29.86
C LEU A 70 36.34 -13.00 29.78
N SER A 71 37.49 -12.48 30.20
CA SER A 71 37.78 -11.03 30.14
C SER A 71 37.94 -10.54 28.69
N PRO A 72 38.79 -11.15 27.84
CA PRO A 72 38.85 -10.81 26.42
C PRO A 72 37.51 -10.97 25.70
N ALA A 73 36.68 -11.96 26.07
CA ALA A 73 35.35 -12.15 25.52
C ALA A 73 34.42 -10.96 25.81
N LEU A 74 34.42 -10.46 27.05
CA LEU A 74 33.65 -9.26 27.42
C LEU A 74 34.11 -8.03 26.67
N VAL A 75 35.44 -7.85 26.53
CA VAL A 75 35.99 -6.73 25.75
C VAL A 75 35.62 -6.86 24.28
N ALA A 76 35.80 -8.03 23.66
CA ALA A 76 35.47 -8.25 22.25
C ALA A 76 33.97 -8.04 21.96
N TYR A 77 33.09 -8.48 22.85
CA TYR A 77 31.65 -8.20 22.76
C TYR A 77 31.35 -6.70 22.86
N SER A 78 31.98 -6.02 23.83
CA SER A 78 31.80 -4.58 24.04
C SER A 78 32.33 -3.76 22.86
N LEU A 79 33.44 -4.18 22.24
CA LEU A 79 33.96 -3.58 21.02
C LEU A 79 32.98 -3.77 19.85
N GLY A 80 32.36 -4.95 19.72
CA GLY A 80 31.33 -5.19 18.71
C GLY A 80 30.09 -4.30 18.90
N LEU A 81 29.62 -4.13 20.14
CA LEU A 81 28.53 -3.21 20.46
C LEU A 81 28.90 -1.75 20.18
N ARG A 82 30.12 -1.34 20.56
CA ARG A 82 30.63 0.03 20.38
C ARG A 82 30.76 0.37 18.89
N HIS A 83 31.37 -0.52 18.12
CA HIS A 83 31.66 -0.29 16.71
C HIS A 83 30.40 -0.23 15.83
N ALA A 84 29.33 -0.92 16.22
CA ALA A 84 28.04 -0.80 15.54
C ALA A 84 27.41 0.61 15.66
N VAL A 85 27.87 1.42 16.63
CA VAL A 85 27.42 2.80 16.82
C VAL A 85 28.25 3.78 15.98
N ASP A 86 29.22 3.31 15.19
CA ASP A 86 30.00 4.20 14.32
C ASP A 86 29.10 4.95 13.34
N ALA A 87 29.44 6.21 13.11
CA ALA A 87 28.56 7.13 12.40
C ALA A 87 28.31 6.67 10.95
N ASP A 88 29.30 6.08 10.31
CA ASP A 88 29.24 5.56 8.95
C ASP A 88 28.31 4.34 8.81
N HIS A 89 28.29 3.44 9.81
CA HIS A 89 27.40 2.30 9.88
C HIS A 89 25.94 2.75 9.96
N ILE A 90 25.62 3.61 10.93
CA ILE A 90 24.28 4.20 11.10
C ILE A 90 23.86 4.92 9.82
N ALA A 91 24.72 5.79 9.29
CA ALA A 91 24.42 6.55 8.08
C ALA A 91 24.15 5.65 6.85
N ALA A 92 24.93 4.58 6.68
CA ALA A 92 24.75 3.64 5.58
C ALA A 92 23.47 2.81 5.72
N ILE A 93 23.23 2.23 6.91
CA ILE A 93 22.05 1.41 7.20
C ILE A 93 20.78 2.24 7.06
N ASP A 94 20.74 3.44 7.63
CA ASP A 94 19.63 4.38 7.55
C ASP A 94 19.27 4.72 6.10
N ASN A 95 20.26 5.19 5.34
CA ASN A 95 20.05 5.70 4.00
C ASN A 95 19.61 4.58 3.03
N VAL A 96 20.10 3.36 3.22
CA VAL A 96 19.67 2.18 2.44
C VAL A 96 18.31 1.68 2.88
N THR A 97 18.06 1.54 4.18
CA THR A 97 16.76 1.13 4.75
C THR A 97 15.65 2.02 4.19
N ARG A 98 15.92 3.32 4.17
CA ARG A 98 15.06 4.34 3.59
C ARG A 98 14.87 4.20 2.09
N SER A 99 15.96 4.11 1.32
CA SER A 99 15.91 3.97 -0.15
C SER A 99 15.08 2.75 -0.57
N LEU A 100 15.16 1.64 0.18
CA LEU A 100 14.34 0.45 -0.03
C LEU A 100 12.86 0.68 0.34
N LEU A 101 12.59 1.38 1.45
CA LEU A 101 11.22 1.72 1.86
C LEU A 101 10.50 2.59 0.83
N GLN A 102 11.19 3.58 0.27
CA GLN A 102 10.64 4.43 -0.79
C GLN A 102 10.31 3.68 -2.08
N ARG A 103 10.92 2.50 -2.29
CA ARG A 103 10.65 1.61 -3.43
C ARG A 103 9.60 0.55 -3.12
N GLY A 104 8.98 0.60 -1.93
CA GLY A 104 8.03 -0.41 -1.45
C GLY A 104 8.68 -1.79 -1.23
N ARG A 105 10.00 -1.85 -1.02
CA ARG A 105 10.75 -3.09 -0.72
C ARG A 105 10.84 -3.29 0.79
N GLN A 106 10.97 -4.54 1.23
CA GLN A 106 11.23 -4.84 2.64
C GLN A 106 12.70 -4.56 2.99
N SER A 107 12.93 -3.91 4.13
CA SER A 107 14.26 -3.47 4.59
C SER A 107 14.69 -4.06 5.95
N VAL A 108 13.92 -4.99 6.51
CA VAL A 108 14.12 -5.53 7.88
C VAL A 108 15.55 -6.05 8.13
N THR A 109 16.18 -6.68 7.15
CA THR A 109 17.47 -7.37 7.32
C THR A 109 18.67 -6.56 6.81
N VAL A 110 18.51 -5.25 6.55
CA VAL A 110 19.59 -4.40 6.01
C VAL A 110 20.79 -4.37 6.94
N GLY A 111 20.60 -4.03 8.22
CA GLY A 111 21.67 -4.01 9.22
C GLY A 111 22.28 -5.38 9.51
N LEU A 112 21.47 -6.44 9.48
CA LEU A 112 21.97 -7.82 9.61
C LEU A 112 22.96 -8.18 8.50
N PHE A 113 22.62 -7.91 7.24
CA PHE A 113 23.54 -8.24 6.14
C PHE A 113 24.78 -7.35 6.15
N PHE A 114 24.65 -6.07 6.52
CA PHE A 114 25.77 -5.16 6.68
C PHE A 114 26.77 -5.67 7.73
N SER A 115 26.32 -5.89 8.97
CA SER A 115 27.15 -6.41 10.07
C SER A 115 27.78 -7.77 9.76
N LEU A 116 27.07 -8.69 9.09
CA LEU A 116 27.64 -9.98 8.67
C LEU A 116 28.77 -9.82 7.65
N GLY A 117 28.61 -8.90 6.70
CA GLY A 117 29.66 -8.55 5.75
C GLY A 117 30.89 -8.00 6.46
N HIS A 118 30.69 -7.01 7.32
CA HIS A 118 31.77 -6.37 8.08
C HIS A 118 32.49 -7.38 8.98
N SER A 119 31.73 -8.12 9.79
CA SER A 119 32.25 -9.13 10.72
C SER A 119 33.00 -10.27 10.02
N SER A 120 32.70 -10.53 8.74
CA SER A 120 33.46 -11.53 7.97
C SER A 120 34.93 -11.14 7.81
N VAL A 121 35.24 -9.84 7.71
CA VAL A 121 36.63 -9.37 7.66
C VAL A 121 37.30 -9.56 9.02
N VAL A 122 36.62 -9.22 10.11
CA VAL A 122 37.13 -9.40 11.48
C VAL A 122 37.42 -10.87 11.78
N VAL A 123 36.52 -11.78 11.42
CA VAL A 123 36.71 -13.23 11.58
C VAL A 123 37.86 -13.72 10.72
N LEU A 124 37.91 -13.35 9.43
CA LEU A 124 38.95 -13.79 8.51
C LEU A 124 40.33 -13.33 8.96
N LEU A 125 40.46 -12.06 9.37
CA LEU A 125 41.72 -11.53 9.88
C LEU A 125 42.13 -12.20 11.18
N SER A 126 41.18 -12.43 12.10
CA SER A 126 41.46 -13.13 13.35
C SER A 126 41.98 -14.54 13.11
N VAL A 127 41.40 -15.28 12.15
CA VAL A 127 41.90 -16.59 11.73
C VAL A 127 43.32 -16.49 11.15
N VAL A 128 43.56 -15.53 10.25
CA VAL A 128 44.89 -15.32 9.66
C VAL A 128 45.93 -15.04 10.75
N VAL A 129 45.62 -14.17 11.72
CA VAL A 129 46.53 -13.80 12.80
C VAL A 129 46.81 -14.98 13.74
N VAL A 130 45.77 -15.74 14.12
CA VAL A 130 45.90 -16.93 14.97
C VAL A 130 46.70 -18.05 14.29
N CYS A 131 46.52 -18.25 12.97
CA CYS A 131 47.25 -19.26 12.20
C CYS A 131 48.68 -18.85 11.84
N SER A 132 48.94 -17.56 11.60
CA SER A 132 50.22 -17.07 11.06
C SER A 132 51.24 -16.68 12.13
N ALA A 133 51.07 -17.16 13.37
CA ALA A 133 51.92 -16.95 14.54
C ALA A 133 53.24 -16.23 14.21
N SER A 134 53.22 -14.89 14.27
CA SER A 134 54.38 -13.97 14.15
C SER A 134 54.85 -13.47 12.76
N ALA A 135 54.21 -13.74 11.62
CA ALA A 135 54.82 -13.45 10.30
C ALA A 135 54.12 -12.43 9.37
N VAL A 136 53.05 -11.76 9.78
CA VAL A 136 52.39 -10.76 8.91
C VAL A 136 52.85 -9.36 9.31
N ASN A 137 53.41 -8.61 8.36
CA ASN A 137 53.75 -7.20 8.55
C ASN A 137 52.44 -6.38 8.58
N LEU A 138 51.76 -6.44 9.72
CA LEU A 138 50.42 -5.90 9.94
C LEU A 138 50.34 -4.41 9.62
N ASP A 139 51.44 -3.66 9.78
CA ASP A 139 51.44 -2.20 9.65
C ASP A 139 51.19 -1.73 8.21
N THR A 140 51.74 -2.42 7.20
CA THR A 140 51.52 -2.05 5.78
C THR A 140 50.12 -2.44 5.31
N SER A 141 49.61 -3.61 5.73
CA SER A 141 48.26 -4.06 5.40
C SER A 141 47.17 -3.23 6.08
N LYS A 142 47.41 -2.76 7.31
CA LYS A 142 46.51 -1.86 8.04
C LYS A 142 46.32 -0.54 7.31
N SER A 143 47.42 0.11 6.90
CA SER A 143 47.36 1.41 6.21
C SER A 143 46.60 1.35 4.89
N ILE A 144 46.85 0.31 4.07
CA ILE A 144 46.16 0.16 2.78
C ILE A 144 44.67 -0.11 2.99
N GLY A 145 44.31 -1.02 3.90
CA GLY A 145 42.91 -1.34 4.12
C GLY A 145 42.12 -0.23 4.80
N ALA A 146 42.72 0.52 5.74
CA ALA A 146 42.10 1.73 6.30
C ALA A 146 41.76 2.76 5.22
N ILE A 147 42.68 3.01 4.28
CA ILE A 147 42.43 3.92 3.15
C ILE A 147 41.33 3.38 2.24
N VAL A 148 41.34 2.07 1.92
CA VAL A 148 40.33 1.45 1.05
C VAL A 148 38.94 1.50 1.70
N GLY A 149 38.83 1.10 2.97
CA GLY A 149 37.58 1.14 3.74
C GLY A 149 37.00 2.55 3.81
N ALA A 150 37.81 3.53 4.26
CA ALA A 150 37.39 4.93 4.32
C ALA A 150 37.01 5.49 2.94
N SER A 151 37.74 5.12 1.87
CA SER A 151 37.43 5.60 0.52
C SER A 151 36.10 5.03 0.01
N VAL A 152 35.82 3.75 0.29
CA VAL A 152 34.55 3.12 -0.09
C VAL A 152 33.41 3.72 0.72
N SER A 153 33.58 3.88 2.03
CA SER A 153 32.59 4.49 2.92
C SER A 153 32.26 5.91 2.47
N ALA A 154 33.27 6.78 2.35
CA ALA A 154 33.09 8.17 1.97
C ALA A 154 32.38 8.32 0.62
N THR A 155 32.78 7.52 -0.36
CA THR A 155 32.17 7.52 -1.70
C THR A 155 30.73 7.04 -1.63
N PHE A 156 30.46 5.95 -0.92
CA PHE A 156 29.13 5.39 -0.80
C PHE A 156 28.17 6.34 -0.07
N LEU A 157 28.57 6.87 1.08
CA LEU A 157 27.78 7.80 1.90
C LEU A 157 27.48 9.09 1.17
N CYS A 158 28.46 9.68 0.48
CA CYS A 158 28.24 10.85 -0.37
C CYS A 158 27.19 10.55 -1.46
N LEU A 159 27.31 9.41 -2.13
CA LEU A 159 26.43 9.03 -3.23
C LEU A 159 24.99 8.75 -2.77
N ILE A 160 24.80 7.94 -1.73
CA ILE A 160 23.46 7.62 -1.21
C ILE A 160 22.84 8.86 -0.54
N GLY A 161 23.65 9.68 0.12
CA GLY A 161 23.25 10.97 0.68
C GLY A 161 22.73 11.93 -0.38
N LEU A 162 23.41 12.04 -1.54
CA LEU A 162 22.96 12.86 -2.68
C LEU A 162 21.64 12.35 -3.29
N VAL A 163 21.51 11.04 -3.45
CA VAL A 163 20.25 10.41 -3.92
C VAL A 163 19.09 10.77 -2.98
N ASN A 164 19.33 10.65 -1.68
CA ASN A 164 18.32 10.96 -0.68
C ASN A 164 18.06 12.47 -0.57
N ALA A 165 19.05 13.32 -0.86
CA ALA A 165 18.89 14.78 -0.96
C ALA A 165 17.95 15.16 -2.13
N VAL A 166 18.09 14.50 -3.28
CA VAL A 166 17.15 14.70 -4.41
C VAL A 166 15.73 14.29 -4.00
N SER A 167 15.61 13.20 -3.25
CA SER A 167 14.32 12.75 -2.72
C SER A 167 13.74 13.74 -1.70
N PHE A 168 14.58 14.35 -0.86
CA PHE A 168 14.20 15.42 0.06
C PHE A 168 13.66 16.64 -0.68
N VAL A 169 14.37 17.11 -1.73
CA VAL A 169 13.93 18.27 -2.53
C VAL A 169 12.57 18.02 -3.16
N ARG A 170 12.27 16.79 -3.60
CA ARG A 170 10.95 16.43 -4.12
C ARG A 170 9.87 16.49 -3.04
N LEU A 171 10.14 15.97 -1.84
CA LEU A 171 9.22 16.07 -0.71
C LEU A 171 9.00 17.53 -0.26
N LEU A 172 10.05 18.35 -0.30
CA LEU A 172 9.96 19.80 -0.07
C LEU A 172 9.12 20.52 -1.12
N GLN A 173 9.24 20.15 -2.40
CA GLN A 173 8.41 20.71 -3.48
C GLN A 173 6.94 20.34 -3.28
N GLN A 174 6.65 19.09 -2.91
CA GLN A 174 5.30 18.64 -2.57
C GLN A 174 4.75 19.37 -1.35
N TRP A 175 5.58 19.58 -0.32
CA TRP A 175 5.21 20.34 0.87
C TRP A 175 4.93 21.82 0.56
N ASN A 176 5.77 22.46 -0.24
CA ASN A 176 5.61 23.87 -0.63
C ASN A 176 4.39 24.08 -1.55
N ALA A 177 4.01 23.07 -2.34
CA ALA A 177 2.77 23.07 -3.12
C ALA A 177 1.51 23.05 -2.25
N ILE A 178 1.63 22.69 -0.96
CA ILE A 178 0.52 22.68 0.03
C ILE A 178 0.41 24.04 0.75
N SER A 179 1.19 25.07 0.36
CA SER A 179 1.19 26.38 1.03
C SER A 179 -0.06 27.24 0.71
N PRO A 180 -0.61 28.04 1.65
CA PRO A 180 -1.96 28.60 1.60
C PRO A 180 -2.14 29.85 0.70
N SER A 181 -1.18 30.18 -0.15
CA SER A 181 -1.15 31.44 -0.92
C SER A 181 -1.33 31.27 -2.43
N SER A 182 -1.70 30.08 -2.91
CA SER A 182 -2.12 29.87 -4.30
C SER A 182 -3.57 29.40 -4.36
N SER A 183 -4.46 30.35 -4.65
CA SER A 183 -5.86 30.12 -5.03
C SER A 183 -5.96 29.48 -6.42
N GLN A 184 -5.41 28.27 -6.57
CA GLN A 184 -5.68 27.35 -7.67
C GLN A 184 -5.72 25.94 -7.07
N GLY A 185 -6.94 25.40 -6.97
CA GLY A 185 -7.21 24.09 -6.42
C GLY A 185 -6.57 22.99 -7.27
N GLY A 186 -5.52 22.38 -6.73
CA GLY A 186 -4.98 21.11 -7.19
C GLY A 186 -5.14 20.09 -6.07
N ASP A 187 -5.98 19.09 -6.29
CA ASP A 187 -6.24 17.99 -5.35
C ASP A 187 -4.99 17.13 -5.16
N LEU A 188 -4.36 17.22 -3.98
CA LEU A 188 -3.33 16.27 -3.56
C LEU A 188 -3.99 15.02 -2.98
N HIS A 189 -3.98 13.94 -3.76
CA HIS A 189 -4.40 12.60 -3.33
C HIS A 189 -3.25 11.81 -2.68
N ASP A 190 -3.60 10.98 -1.69
CA ASP A 190 -2.72 10.18 -0.83
C ASP A 190 -1.94 9.05 -1.58
N ASP A 191 -2.22 8.84 -2.87
CA ASP A 191 -1.50 7.88 -3.73
C ASP A 191 -0.16 8.43 -4.29
N ASP A 192 0.02 9.75 -4.35
CA ASP A 192 1.27 10.37 -4.83
C ASP A 192 2.42 10.33 -3.80
N VAL A 193 2.12 9.97 -2.55
CA VAL A 193 3.11 9.87 -1.47
C VAL A 193 3.95 8.58 -1.60
N LEU A 194 3.54 7.59 -2.42
CA LEU A 194 4.23 6.30 -2.52
C LEU A 194 4.39 5.71 -3.94
N THR A 195 4.01 6.43 -5.00
CA THR A 195 4.40 6.03 -6.36
C THR A 195 5.26 7.10 -7.04
N PRO A 196 6.50 6.80 -7.45
CA PRO A 196 7.23 7.68 -8.35
C PRO A 196 6.60 7.52 -9.73
N SER A 197 5.51 8.24 -9.98
CA SER A 197 4.82 8.21 -11.26
C SER A 197 4.28 9.60 -11.59
N GLY A 198 5.21 10.49 -11.96
CA GLY A 198 4.89 11.71 -12.70
C GLY A 198 5.59 12.93 -12.15
N VAL A 199 6.71 13.33 -12.77
CA VAL A 199 6.96 14.62 -13.43
C VAL A 199 8.37 14.54 -14.03
N GLY A 200 8.50 15.04 -15.26
CA GLY A 200 9.56 14.72 -16.21
C GLY A 200 10.97 15.23 -15.88
N GLY A 201 11.92 14.65 -16.63
CA GLY A 201 13.08 15.37 -17.16
C GLY A 201 13.96 16.13 -16.17
N GLY A 202 14.40 15.49 -15.09
CA GLY A 202 15.55 15.99 -14.32
C GLY A 202 16.86 15.41 -14.88
N ILE A 203 17.85 16.26 -15.13
CA ILE A 203 19.20 15.89 -15.62
C ILE A 203 19.86 14.79 -14.75
N LEU A 204 19.50 14.69 -13.46
CA LEU A 204 20.00 13.66 -12.53
C LEU A 204 19.30 12.30 -12.60
N ALA A 205 18.03 12.22 -13.06
CA ALA A 205 17.37 10.93 -13.32
C ALA A 205 17.99 10.20 -14.52
N SER A 206 18.63 10.96 -15.41
CA SER A 206 19.47 10.48 -16.52
C SER A 206 20.88 10.07 -16.03
N CYS A 207 21.44 10.75 -15.04
CA CYS A 207 22.87 10.62 -14.74
C CYS A 207 23.26 9.37 -13.92
N CYS A 208 22.35 8.78 -13.13
CA CYS A 208 22.70 7.65 -12.24
C CYS A 208 21.63 6.55 -12.03
N PRO A 209 20.90 6.05 -13.06
CA PRO A 209 20.02 4.89 -12.89
C PRO A 209 20.78 3.59 -12.53
N SER A 210 22.08 3.52 -12.82
CA SER A 210 22.92 2.35 -12.51
C SER A 210 23.35 2.28 -11.05
N LEU A 211 23.67 3.40 -10.41
CA LEU A 211 24.12 3.42 -9.02
C LEU A 211 22.97 3.05 -8.06
N LEU A 212 21.75 3.44 -8.40
CA LEU A 212 20.55 3.11 -7.65
C LEU A 212 20.11 1.65 -7.77
N LYS A 213 20.61 0.91 -8.77
CA LYS A 213 20.40 -0.54 -8.90
C LYS A 213 21.40 -1.37 -8.09
N VAL A 214 22.46 -0.75 -7.56
CA VAL A 214 23.53 -1.46 -6.83
C VAL A 214 22.97 -2.13 -5.59
N ILE A 215 22.13 -1.45 -4.79
CA ILE A 215 21.48 -2.03 -3.60
C ILE A 215 19.95 -1.92 -3.73
N ASP A 216 19.34 -2.87 -4.45
CA ASP A 216 17.87 -2.96 -4.59
C ASP A 216 17.23 -4.04 -3.70
N GLN A 217 18.06 -4.80 -2.97
CA GLN A 217 17.64 -5.86 -2.06
C GLN A 217 18.51 -5.84 -0.78
N PRO A 218 17.96 -6.19 0.41
CA PRO A 218 18.70 -6.15 1.68
C PRO A 218 20.00 -6.96 1.71
N TRP A 219 20.04 -8.13 1.04
CA TRP A 219 21.23 -8.99 1.05
C TRP A 219 22.46 -8.35 0.39
N LYS A 220 22.26 -7.36 -0.49
CA LYS A 220 23.35 -6.63 -1.14
C LYS A 220 24.10 -5.69 -0.19
N MET A 221 23.62 -5.53 1.05
CA MET A 221 24.41 -4.90 2.11
C MET A 221 25.58 -5.76 2.58
N TYR A 222 25.57 -7.07 2.36
CA TYR A 222 26.68 -7.95 2.74
C TYR A 222 28.00 -7.57 2.06
N PRO A 223 28.09 -7.49 0.71
CA PRO A 223 29.33 -7.09 0.07
C PRO A 223 29.73 -5.65 0.42
N LEU A 224 28.77 -4.75 0.70
CA LEU A 224 29.07 -3.40 1.16
C LEU A 224 29.71 -3.42 2.56
N GLY A 225 29.09 -4.12 3.51
CA GLY A 225 29.60 -4.28 4.86
C GLY A 225 31.00 -4.91 4.87
N PHE A 226 31.24 -5.89 3.99
CA PHE A 226 32.59 -6.46 3.80
C PHE A 226 33.61 -5.40 3.38
N LEU A 227 33.25 -4.50 2.45
CA LEU A 227 34.15 -3.42 2.02
C LEU A 227 34.37 -2.37 3.12
N PHE A 228 33.35 -2.09 3.94
CA PHE A 228 33.49 -1.22 5.13
C PHE A 228 34.41 -1.85 6.18
N GLY A 229 34.28 -3.17 6.40
CA GLY A 229 35.13 -3.94 7.31
C GLY A 229 36.59 -4.06 6.88
N LEU A 230 36.97 -3.58 5.69
CA LEU A 230 38.38 -3.47 5.29
C LEU A 230 39.14 -2.41 6.07
N GLY A 231 38.47 -1.54 6.85
CA GLY A 231 39.13 -0.76 7.89
C GLY A 231 39.71 -1.69 8.94
N PHE A 232 41.02 -1.99 8.86
CA PHE A 232 41.65 -3.04 9.68
C PHE A 232 41.73 -2.74 11.18
N ASP A 233 41.28 -1.57 11.65
CA ASP A 233 41.51 -1.11 13.03
C ASP A 233 40.79 -2.00 14.05
N THR A 234 39.48 -2.20 13.90
CA THR A 234 38.69 -3.11 14.78
C THR A 234 39.07 -4.57 14.62
N ALA A 235 39.35 -5.01 13.39
CA ALA A 235 39.82 -6.37 13.14
C ALA A 235 41.17 -6.65 13.84
N SER A 236 42.02 -5.63 13.93
CA SER A 236 43.32 -5.71 14.62
C SER A 236 43.17 -5.70 16.13
N GLU A 237 42.25 -4.92 16.71
CA GLU A 237 41.96 -4.93 18.15
C GLU A 237 41.50 -6.31 18.63
N VAL A 238 40.53 -6.91 17.93
CA VAL A 238 40.03 -8.25 18.25
C VAL A 238 41.13 -9.31 18.08
N ALA A 239 41.97 -9.18 17.05
CA ALA A 239 43.11 -10.08 16.85
C ALA A 239 44.20 -9.93 17.93
N LEU A 240 44.44 -8.71 18.44
CA LEU A 240 45.37 -8.47 19.54
C LEU A 240 44.87 -9.04 20.87
N LEU A 241 43.55 -8.95 21.13
CA LEU A 241 42.92 -9.63 22.26
C LEU A 241 43.08 -11.15 22.15
N ALA A 242 42.97 -11.69 20.94
CA ALA A 242 43.22 -13.10 20.66
C ALA A 242 44.66 -13.51 21.00
N ILE A 243 45.66 -12.78 20.48
CA ILE A 243 47.08 -13.04 20.80
C ILE A 243 47.34 -12.97 22.31
N SER A 244 46.78 -11.97 22.99
CA SER A 244 46.93 -11.77 24.44
C SER A 244 46.35 -12.94 25.23
N ALA A 245 45.23 -13.52 24.77
CA ALA A 245 44.63 -14.70 25.37
C ALA A 245 45.50 -15.97 25.15
N LEU A 246 46.10 -16.14 23.97
CA LEU A 246 47.04 -17.24 23.72
C LEU A 246 48.33 -17.11 24.54
N ALA A 247 48.82 -15.88 24.75
CA ALA A 247 50.07 -15.62 25.45
C ALA A 247 49.97 -15.75 26.98
N SER A 248 48.78 -15.55 27.55
CA SER A 248 48.56 -15.48 29.01
C SER A 248 48.41 -16.84 29.69
N GLN A 249 48.13 -17.92 28.95
CA GLN A 249 48.03 -19.26 29.52
C GLN A 249 48.50 -20.34 28.54
N SER A 250 49.57 -21.06 28.91
CA SER A 250 50.06 -22.19 28.12
C SER A 250 49.01 -23.32 28.09
N GLY A 251 48.50 -23.65 26.90
CA GLY A 251 47.58 -24.78 26.68
C GLY A 251 46.18 -24.43 26.19
N VAL A 252 45.86 -23.15 25.94
CA VAL A 252 44.61 -22.77 25.25
C VAL A 252 44.71 -23.16 23.76
N PRO A 253 43.83 -24.02 23.23
CA PRO A 253 43.82 -24.33 21.80
C PRO A 253 43.46 -23.11 20.97
N SER A 254 44.13 -22.93 19.83
CA SER A 254 43.95 -21.78 18.93
C SER A 254 42.50 -21.58 18.47
N TRP A 255 41.73 -22.66 18.30
CA TRP A 255 40.33 -22.58 17.90
C TRP A 255 39.43 -21.97 18.97
N VAL A 256 39.79 -22.06 20.25
CA VAL A 256 38.96 -21.52 21.34
C VAL A 256 38.92 -20.00 21.29
N VAL A 257 40.01 -19.38 20.83
CA VAL A 257 40.14 -17.93 20.76
C VAL A 257 39.36 -17.34 19.58
N LEU A 258 38.94 -18.16 18.61
CA LEU A 258 37.99 -17.76 17.57
C LEU A 258 36.59 -17.44 18.12
N VAL A 259 36.31 -17.72 19.40
CA VAL A 259 35.10 -17.24 20.06
C VAL A 259 35.05 -15.71 20.16
N LEU A 260 36.22 -15.05 20.22
CA LEU A 260 36.31 -13.58 20.36
C LEU A 260 35.75 -12.83 19.15
N PRO A 261 36.19 -13.09 17.89
CA PRO A 261 35.55 -12.47 16.73
C PRO A 261 34.10 -12.90 16.53
N GLY A 262 33.71 -14.10 17.01
CA GLY A 262 32.30 -14.52 17.04
C GLY A 262 31.44 -13.67 17.98
N LEU A 263 31.95 -13.34 19.16
CA LEU A 263 31.27 -12.44 20.12
C LEU A 263 31.21 -11.01 19.61
N PHE A 264 32.29 -10.51 19.00
CA PHE A 264 32.28 -9.22 18.31
C PHE A 264 31.16 -9.16 17.27
N ALA A 265 31.07 -10.18 16.40
CA ALA A 265 30.04 -10.26 15.37
C ALA A 265 28.62 -10.31 15.96
N CYS A 266 28.43 -10.97 17.10
CA CYS A 266 27.13 -11.03 17.79
C CYS A 266 26.71 -9.70 18.38
N GLY A 267 27.64 -8.95 18.97
CA GLY A 267 27.39 -7.61 19.49
C GLY A 267 27.04 -6.65 18.35
N MET A 268 27.88 -6.64 17.30
CA MET A 268 27.69 -5.75 16.15
C MET A 268 26.38 -6.02 15.42
N SER A 269 26.09 -7.29 15.09
CA SER A 269 24.88 -7.66 14.36
C SER A 269 23.59 -7.38 15.13
N LEU A 270 23.63 -7.36 16.46
CA LEU A 270 22.49 -6.98 17.28
C LEU A 270 22.17 -5.49 17.11
N ILE A 271 23.16 -4.62 17.29
CA ILE A 271 22.97 -3.16 17.26
C ILE A 271 22.64 -2.69 15.84
N ASP A 272 23.39 -3.12 14.82
CA ASP A 272 23.11 -2.75 13.41
C ASP A 272 21.72 -3.20 12.95
N SER A 273 21.26 -4.38 13.41
CA SER A 273 19.91 -4.86 13.10
C SER A 273 18.83 -4.06 13.83
N LEU A 274 19.09 -3.66 15.09
CA LEU A 274 18.18 -2.80 15.84
C LEU A 274 18.06 -1.41 15.22
N ASP A 275 19.16 -0.85 14.73
CA ASP A 275 19.19 0.42 13.99
C ASP A 275 18.29 0.38 12.75
N GLY A 276 18.48 -0.60 11.87
CA GLY A 276 17.64 -0.76 10.68
C GLY A 276 16.15 -1.01 10.99
N ILE A 277 15.84 -1.70 12.09
CA ILE A 277 14.46 -1.93 12.55
C ILE A 277 13.86 -0.67 13.19
N PHE A 278 14.64 0.07 13.97
CA PHE A 278 14.24 1.35 14.56
C PHE A 278 13.87 2.34 13.45
N MET A 279 14.67 2.43 12.40
CA MET A 279 14.36 3.28 11.26
C MET A 279 13.08 2.84 10.55
N LEU A 280 12.91 1.54 10.31
CA LEU A 280 11.68 1.00 9.74
C LEU A 280 10.44 1.38 10.59
N TRP A 281 10.57 1.32 11.92
CA TRP A 281 9.51 1.72 12.85
C TRP A 281 9.26 3.23 12.82
N ALA A 282 10.29 4.05 12.86
CA ALA A 282 10.20 5.52 12.84
C ALA A 282 9.46 6.03 11.59
N TYR A 283 9.70 5.42 10.41
CA TYR A 283 8.95 5.71 9.19
C TYR A 283 7.52 5.13 9.18
N GLY A 284 7.29 4.05 9.92
CA GLY A 284 6.01 3.36 10.04
C GLY A 284 5.03 3.96 11.05
N TRP A 285 5.47 4.88 11.91
CA TRP A 285 4.70 5.43 13.03
C TRP A 285 3.95 6.74 12.71
N ALA A 286 4.28 7.45 11.63
CA ALA A 286 3.70 8.75 11.28
C ALA A 286 2.24 8.69 10.75
N TYR A 287 1.31 8.13 11.54
CA TYR A 287 -0.08 7.90 11.18
C TYR A 287 -0.99 8.77 12.03
N ILE A 288 -1.64 9.74 11.37
CA ILE A 288 -3.01 10.22 11.66
C ILE A 288 -3.47 11.29 10.63
N HIS A 289 -2.61 11.91 9.81
CA HIS A 289 -3.05 12.69 8.62
C HIS A 289 -2.01 12.67 7.47
N PRO A 290 -2.42 12.78 6.18
CA PRO A 290 -1.50 12.82 5.03
C PRO A 290 -0.48 13.97 5.11
N ALA A 291 -0.89 15.15 5.59
CA ALA A 291 0.00 16.28 5.82
C ALA A 291 1.01 16.03 6.97
N LYS A 292 0.58 15.36 8.05
CA LYS A 292 1.49 14.89 9.13
C LYS A 292 2.56 13.99 8.53
N LYS A 293 2.12 12.94 7.83
CA LYS A 293 3.00 11.94 7.22
C LYS A 293 4.03 12.55 6.27
N LEU A 294 3.62 13.50 5.41
CA LEU A 294 4.54 14.18 4.50
C LEU A 294 5.59 14.99 5.25
N PHE A 295 5.21 15.74 6.28
CA PHE A 295 6.14 16.53 7.11
C PHE A 295 7.17 15.66 7.82
N TYR A 296 6.74 14.61 8.52
CA TYR A 296 7.63 13.68 9.22
C TYR A 296 8.58 12.99 8.25
N ASN A 297 8.06 12.48 7.13
CA ASN A 297 8.88 11.84 6.11
C ASN A 297 9.91 12.81 5.56
N MET A 298 9.50 14.02 5.17
CA MET A 298 10.41 15.07 4.67
C MET A 298 11.51 15.38 5.67
N PHE A 299 11.19 15.60 6.94
CA PHE A 299 12.17 15.93 7.97
C PHE A 299 13.18 14.82 8.23
N LEU A 300 12.71 13.58 8.41
CA LEU A 300 13.59 12.40 8.55
C LEU A 300 14.45 12.17 7.29
N THR A 301 13.94 12.53 6.11
CA THR A 301 14.73 12.50 4.86
C THR A 301 15.87 13.49 4.87
N GLY A 302 15.55 14.74 5.20
CA GLY A 302 16.52 15.82 5.22
C GLY A 302 17.63 15.48 6.20
N LEU A 303 17.26 15.01 7.40
CA LEU A 303 18.20 14.63 8.44
C LEU A 303 19.12 13.48 8.01
N SER A 304 18.55 12.37 7.54
CA SER A 304 19.33 11.19 7.13
C SER A 304 20.24 11.47 5.92
N SER A 305 19.78 12.29 4.98
CA SER A 305 20.59 12.74 3.84
C SER A 305 21.72 13.66 4.28
N PHE A 306 21.44 14.62 5.19
CA PHE A 306 22.44 15.52 5.75
C PHE A 306 23.53 14.76 6.51
N VAL A 307 23.15 13.85 7.40
CA VAL A 307 24.07 13.04 8.19
C VAL A 307 25.01 12.23 7.30
N ALA A 308 24.49 11.55 6.27
CA ALA A 308 25.34 10.78 5.34
C ALA A 308 26.31 11.67 4.54
N LEU A 309 25.85 12.82 4.06
CA LEU A 309 26.72 13.77 3.35
C LEU A 309 27.79 14.36 4.27
N PHE A 310 27.44 14.65 5.52
CA PHE A 310 28.36 15.17 6.52
C PHE A 310 29.45 14.14 6.86
N ILE A 311 29.06 12.91 7.20
CA ILE A 311 30.01 11.85 7.55
C ILE A 311 30.88 11.48 6.35
N GLY A 312 30.28 11.31 5.16
CA GLY A 312 31.04 11.05 3.95
C GLY A 312 32.03 12.16 3.59
N ALA A 313 31.70 13.43 3.89
CA ALA A 313 32.62 14.55 3.74
C ALA A 313 33.75 14.55 4.79
N VAL A 314 33.45 14.25 6.05
CA VAL A 314 34.45 14.11 7.12
C VAL A 314 35.45 13.01 6.78
N GLU A 315 34.98 11.83 6.35
CA GLU A 315 35.84 10.73 5.93
C GLU A 315 36.68 11.08 4.69
N ALA A 316 36.07 11.72 3.68
CA ALA A 316 36.77 12.15 2.47
C ALA A 316 37.90 13.13 2.79
N VAL A 317 37.65 14.11 3.67
CA VAL A 317 38.68 15.05 4.14
C VAL A 317 39.70 14.33 5.02
N GLY A 318 39.29 13.37 5.84
CA GLY A 318 40.18 12.55 6.66
C GLY A 318 41.23 11.82 5.83
N ILE A 319 40.85 11.28 4.67
CA ILE A 319 41.78 10.67 3.71
C ILE A 319 42.78 11.69 3.14
N LEU A 320 42.34 12.93 2.87
CA LEU A 320 43.20 14.00 2.37
C LEU A 320 44.19 14.50 3.45
N VAL A 321 43.74 14.58 4.70
CA VAL A 321 44.56 14.90 5.87
C VAL A 321 45.62 13.81 6.09
N ALA A 322 45.23 12.53 6.02
CA ALA A 322 46.16 11.40 6.12
C ALA A 322 47.25 11.38 5.04
N ARG A 323 46.99 12.01 3.87
CA ARG A 323 47.97 12.19 2.78
C ARG A 323 48.78 13.50 2.88
N GLY A 324 48.54 14.33 3.90
CA GLY A 324 49.18 15.63 4.07
C GLY A 324 48.76 16.69 3.04
N LEU A 325 47.65 16.48 2.32
CA LEU A 325 47.16 17.41 1.30
C LEU A 325 46.34 18.56 1.89
N VAL A 326 45.77 18.37 3.09
CA VAL A 326 45.00 19.38 3.83
C VAL A 326 45.70 19.60 5.17
N THR A 327 46.04 20.85 5.47
CA THR A 327 46.72 21.25 6.72
C THR A 327 46.06 22.49 7.32
N GLY A 328 46.31 22.73 8.62
CA GLY A 328 45.74 23.84 9.37
C GLY A 328 44.42 23.48 10.07
N TRP A 329 43.63 24.50 10.43
CA TRP A 329 42.47 24.34 11.32
C TRP A 329 41.41 23.34 10.85
N VAL A 330 41.25 23.13 9.54
CA VAL A 330 40.32 22.12 8.98
C VAL A 330 40.80 20.71 9.28
N ALA A 331 42.11 20.47 9.18
CA ALA A 331 42.71 19.17 9.52
C ALA A 331 42.55 18.87 11.01
N ASP A 332 42.77 19.87 11.87
CA ASP A 332 42.64 19.72 13.33
C ASP A 332 41.20 19.36 13.75
N ILE A 333 40.19 19.97 13.10
CA ILE A 333 38.78 19.64 13.35
C ILE A 333 38.47 18.20 12.91
N VAL A 334 38.89 17.80 11.71
CA VAL A 334 38.58 16.46 11.18
C VAL A 334 39.29 15.37 11.98
N LEU A 335 40.52 15.61 12.42
CA LEU A 335 41.23 14.71 13.33
C LEU A 335 40.49 14.58 14.67
N GLY A 336 40.07 15.69 15.27
CA GLY A 336 39.29 15.65 16.52
C GLY A 336 37.95 14.92 16.40
N ILE A 337 37.30 14.99 15.23
CA ILE A 337 36.06 14.23 14.94
C ILE A 337 36.37 12.74 14.75
N ASN A 338 37.40 12.39 13.98
CA ASN A 338 37.80 10.99 13.74
C ASN A 338 38.27 10.30 15.03
N ASP A 339 38.93 11.03 15.94
CA ASP A 339 39.34 10.51 17.24
C ASP A 339 38.13 10.19 18.17
N ASN A 340 36.98 10.80 17.91
CA ASN A 340 35.74 10.63 18.68
C ASN A 340 34.59 10.12 17.80
N PHE A 341 34.91 9.28 16.81
CA PHE A 341 33.96 8.87 15.78
C PHE A 341 32.73 8.13 16.35
N GLU A 342 32.89 7.40 17.46
CA GLU A 342 31.77 6.69 18.09
C GLU A 342 30.85 7.66 18.87
N LEU A 343 31.43 8.70 19.47
CA LEU A 343 30.66 9.78 20.10
C LEU A 343 29.83 10.52 19.05
N LEU A 344 30.39 10.74 17.86
CA LEU A 344 29.64 11.30 16.72
C LEU A 344 28.43 10.42 16.37
N GLY A 345 28.59 9.11 16.35
CA GLY A 345 27.49 8.18 16.12
C GLY A 345 26.42 8.22 17.22
N CYS A 346 26.81 8.29 18.49
CA CYS A 346 25.87 8.51 19.60
C CYS A 346 25.10 9.84 19.46
N VAL A 347 25.79 10.91 19.03
CA VAL A 347 25.17 12.21 18.74
C VAL A 347 24.19 12.10 17.58
N VAL A 348 24.49 11.33 16.54
CA VAL A 348 23.58 11.07 15.41
C VAL A 348 22.32 10.34 15.88
N ILE A 349 22.44 9.29 16.69
CA ILE A 349 21.28 8.59 17.27
C ILE A 349 20.43 9.57 18.11
N GLY A 350 21.08 10.34 18.98
CA GLY A 350 20.41 11.36 19.79
C GLY A 350 19.70 12.41 18.94
N LEU A 351 20.34 12.86 17.86
CA LEU A 351 19.77 13.78 16.88
C LEU A 351 18.51 13.21 16.26
N PHE A 352 18.49 11.93 15.85
CA PHE A 352 17.30 11.28 15.29
C PHE A 352 16.16 11.17 16.31
N VAL A 353 16.45 10.76 17.55
CA VAL A 353 15.46 10.65 18.63
C VAL A 353 14.86 12.02 18.98
N VAL A 354 15.71 13.03 19.16
CA VAL A 354 15.29 14.40 19.47
C VAL A 354 14.51 14.99 18.31
N SER A 355 14.99 14.80 17.08
CA SER A 355 14.34 15.23 15.84
C SER A 355 12.92 14.66 15.71
N PHE A 356 12.75 13.39 16.04
CA PHE A 356 11.43 12.76 16.08
C PHE A 356 10.50 13.43 17.10
N GLY A 357 10.99 13.70 18.32
CA GLY A 357 10.24 14.40 19.36
C GLY A 357 9.89 15.85 19.00
N ILE A 358 10.84 16.59 18.40
CA ILE A 358 10.62 17.97 17.93
C ILE A 358 9.61 18.00 16.80
N SER A 359 9.71 17.08 15.83
CA SER A 359 8.76 16.99 14.73
C SER A 359 7.34 16.72 15.24
N TYR A 360 7.20 15.91 16.30
CA TYR A 360 5.93 15.68 16.98
C TYR A 360 5.36 16.99 17.55
N PHE A 361 6.16 17.70 18.34
CA PHE A 361 5.74 18.94 18.99
C PHE A 361 5.46 20.09 18.01
N VAL A 362 6.32 20.29 17.01
CA VAL A 362 6.19 21.37 16.01
C VAL A 362 4.91 21.19 15.19
N TYR A 363 4.54 19.97 14.82
CA TYR A 363 3.30 19.73 14.11
C TYR A 363 2.08 20.10 14.97
N GLU A 364 2.01 19.60 16.21
CA GLU A 364 0.88 19.83 17.13
C GLU A 364 0.70 21.31 17.47
N VAL A 365 1.80 22.05 17.64
CA VAL A 365 1.75 23.46 18.08
C VAL A 365 1.55 24.44 16.91
N PHE A 366 2.19 24.22 15.76
CA PHE A 366 2.19 25.20 14.66
C PHE A 366 1.24 24.87 13.51
N PHE A 367 0.94 23.60 13.24
CA PHE A 367 0.17 23.20 12.06
C PHE A 367 -1.27 22.75 12.38
N ALA A 368 -1.56 22.30 13.62
CA ALA A 368 -2.93 21.96 14.04
C ALA A 368 -3.89 23.16 13.99
N ALA A 369 -3.41 24.37 14.34
CA ALA A 369 -4.22 25.60 14.30
C ALA A 369 -4.53 26.11 12.88
N LYS A 370 -3.68 25.77 11.89
CA LYS A 370 -3.81 26.24 10.50
C LYS A 370 -4.73 25.35 9.65
N ALA A 371 -4.85 24.06 10.01
CA ALA A 371 -5.82 23.13 9.42
C ALA A 371 -7.27 23.41 9.87
N ALA A 372 -7.46 24.09 11.00
CA ALA A 372 -8.77 24.50 11.53
C ALA A 372 -9.31 25.81 10.92
N ALA A 373 -8.52 26.51 10.08
CA ALA A 373 -8.84 27.82 9.55
C ALA A 373 -9.17 27.78 8.04
N VAL A 374 -10.22 27.05 7.67
CA VAL A 374 -10.98 27.36 6.45
C VAL A 374 -12.16 28.23 6.90
N PRO A 375 -12.39 29.43 6.31
CA PRO A 375 -13.42 30.33 6.80
C PRO A 375 -14.80 29.70 6.61
N CYS A 376 -15.48 29.45 7.74
CA CYS A 376 -16.89 29.12 7.77
C CYS A 376 -17.68 30.31 7.21
N GLY A 377 -18.19 30.15 5.98
CA GLY A 377 -19.15 31.08 5.40
C GLY A 377 -20.38 31.17 6.31
N GLN A 378 -20.66 32.39 6.79
CA GLN A 378 -21.84 32.73 7.56
C GLN A 378 -23.10 32.39 6.76
N PHE A 379 -23.84 31.36 7.19
CA PHE A 379 -25.27 31.29 6.94
C PHE A 379 -26.02 31.13 8.26
N ASN A 380 -27.01 32.00 8.41
CA ASN A 380 -27.61 32.43 9.66
C ASN A 380 -28.22 31.32 10.52
N ARG A 381 -28.04 31.48 11.83
CA ARG A 381 -28.97 31.04 12.87
C ARG A 381 -30.37 31.62 12.59
N ALA A 382 -31.30 30.78 12.14
CA ALA A 382 -32.72 30.87 12.49
C ALA A 382 -33.46 29.66 11.88
N ASN A 383 -33.74 28.64 12.70
CA ASN A 383 -35.09 28.23 13.12
C ASN A 383 -35.06 26.77 13.59
N LYS A 384 -35.38 26.57 14.87
CA LYS A 384 -35.99 25.32 15.32
C LYS A 384 -37.37 25.28 14.69
N MET A 385 -37.69 24.29 13.85
CA MET A 385 -39.08 23.86 13.69
C MET A 385 -39.21 22.48 13.06
N HIS A 386 -39.98 21.65 13.78
CA HIS A 386 -40.84 20.55 13.35
C HIS A 386 -40.47 19.69 12.14
N VAL A 387 -40.25 18.41 12.47
CA VAL A 387 -40.38 17.26 11.57
C VAL A 387 -41.81 17.21 11.03
N HIS A 388 -41.97 17.38 9.71
CA HIS A 388 -43.09 16.87 8.93
C HIS A 388 -42.57 16.28 7.61
N PRO A 389 -43.13 15.14 7.15
CA PRO A 389 -42.74 14.51 5.90
C PRO A 389 -43.44 15.19 4.72
N THR A 390 -42.78 15.23 3.57
CA THR A 390 -43.23 15.56 2.19
C THR A 390 -42.60 16.82 1.58
N ALA A 391 -41.47 16.62 0.89
CA ALA A 391 -41.09 17.31 -0.33
C ALA A 391 -39.96 16.48 -0.97
N PHE A 392 -40.28 15.63 -1.95
CA PHE A 392 -39.25 14.95 -2.73
C PHE A 392 -38.55 16.00 -3.61
N SER A 393 -37.35 16.41 -3.21
CA SER A 393 -36.40 17.01 -4.16
C SER A 393 -35.99 15.90 -5.13
N ASN A 394 -36.46 15.95 -6.37
CA ASN A 394 -36.07 14.95 -7.39
C ASN A 394 -34.57 15.11 -7.70
N ILE A 395 -33.75 14.18 -7.23
CA ILE A 395 -32.33 14.08 -7.57
C ILE A 395 -32.17 12.99 -8.60
N MET A 396 -31.48 13.29 -9.71
CA MET A 396 -31.11 12.29 -10.70
C MET A 396 -29.70 11.79 -10.37
N ILE A 397 -29.55 10.48 -10.10
CA ILE A 397 -28.27 9.86 -9.75
C ILE A 397 -27.80 8.96 -10.89
N VAL A 398 -26.65 9.28 -11.51
CA VAL A 398 -25.93 8.37 -12.42
C VAL A 398 -24.67 7.88 -11.72
N MET A 399 -24.41 6.58 -11.79
CA MET A 399 -23.24 5.94 -11.20
C MET A 399 -22.20 5.63 -12.27
N VAL A 400 -20.92 5.86 -11.96
CA VAL A 400 -19.81 5.37 -12.77
C VAL A 400 -19.01 4.33 -12.02
N LEU A 401 -18.80 3.16 -12.65
CA LEU A 401 -18.09 2.01 -12.08
C LEU A 401 -16.92 1.60 -12.98
N SER A 402 -15.84 1.10 -12.37
CA SER A 402 -14.71 0.51 -13.12
C SER A 402 -15.04 -0.88 -13.66
N PRO A 403 -14.44 -1.30 -14.79
CA PRO A 403 -14.59 -2.64 -15.32
C PRO A 403 -13.75 -3.64 -14.53
N ALA A 404 -13.95 -4.94 -14.80
CA ALA A 404 -13.09 -5.99 -14.28
C ALA A 404 -12.07 -6.45 -15.32
N LYS A 405 -10.92 -6.98 -14.84
CA LYS A 405 -9.87 -7.53 -15.71
C LYS A 405 -10.16 -8.96 -16.15
N THR A 406 -10.95 -9.69 -15.36
CA THR A 406 -11.41 -11.05 -15.69
C THR A 406 -12.79 -10.95 -16.30
N LEU A 407 -13.03 -11.76 -17.33
CA LEU A 407 -14.30 -11.84 -18.02
C LEU A 407 -14.79 -13.29 -17.99
N ASP A 408 -16.05 -13.46 -17.64
CA ASP A 408 -16.79 -14.71 -17.72
C ASP A 408 -17.75 -14.64 -18.91
N MET A 409 -17.44 -15.38 -19.98
CA MET A 409 -18.23 -15.44 -21.20
C MET A 409 -19.14 -16.68 -21.26
N SER A 410 -19.39 -17.34 -20.14
CA SER A 410 -20.40 -18.41 -20.06
C SER A 410 -21.79 -17.91 -20.45
N GLU A 411 -22.62 -18.80 -21.00
CA GLU A 411 -23.99 -18.47 -21.43
C GLU A 411 -24.83 -17.96 -20.25
N VAL A 412 -25.67 -16.96 -20.53
CA VAL A 412 -26.70 -16.43 -19.63
C VAL A 412 -28.04 -16.98 -20.10
N ALA A 413 -29.02 -17.12 -19.20
CA ALA A 413 -30.37 -17.52 -19.56
C ALA A 413 -30.92 -16.70 -20.76
N ASP A 414 -31.61 -17.38 -21.67
CA ASP A 414 -31.89 -16.93 -23.04
C ASP A 414 -32.80 -15.68 -23.18
N ASP A 415 -33.33 -15.12 -22.09
CA ASP A 415 -34.40 -14.12 -22.11
C ASP A 415 -34.00 -12.69 -21.66
N VAL A 416 -32.70 -12.37 -21.59
CA VAL A 416 -32.26 -11.03 -21.17
C VAL A 416 -32.01 -10.11 -22.36
N GLU A 417 -32.71 -8.97 -22.38
CA GLU A 417 -32.50 -7.92 -23.40
C GLU A 417 -31.03 -7.49 -23.50
N SER A 418 -30.64 -7.04 -24.69
CA SER A 418 -29.27 -6.61 -24.97
C SER A 418 -29.26 -5.33 -25.79
N THR A 419 -28.21 -4.53 -25.60
CA THR A 419 -27.97 -3.29 -26.34
C THR A 419 -26.57 -3.31 -26.96
N GLN A 420 -26.24 -2.29 -27.74
CA GLN A 420 -24.92 -2.14 -28.36
C GLN A 420 -24.13 -1.00 -27.69
N PRO A 421 -22.80 -1.15 -27.53
CA PRO A 421 -21.93 -0.05 -27.11
C PRO A 421 -22.09 1.17 -28.02
N MET A 422 -21.99 2.37 -27.45
CA MET A 422 -22.13 3.62 -28.21
C MET A 422 -20.93 3.90 -29.13
N HIS A 423 -19.72 3.58 -28.67
CA HIS A 423 -18.46 3.90 -29.35
C HIS A 423 -17.82 2.68 -30.03
N LEU A 424 -18.60 1.97 -30.86
CA LEU A 424 -18.12 0.78 -31.58
C LEU A 424 -17.05 1.10 -32.63
N ASP A 425 -17.16 2.25 -33.30
CA ASP A 425 -16.19 2.68 -34.31
C ASP A 425 -14.84 3.00 -33.65
N ASP A 426 -14.85 3.71 -32.52
CA ASP A 426 -13.65 4.00 -31.72
C ASP A 426 -13.01 2.70 -31.16
N ALA A 427 -13.84 1.78 -30.65
CA ALA A 427 -13.35 0.48 -30.21
C ALA A 427 -12.70 -0.30 -31.36
N SER A 428 -13.27 -0.23 -32.57
CA SER A 428 -12.74 -0.87 -33.78
C SER A 428 -11.41 -0.24 -34.22
N GLU A 429 -11.24 1.08 -34.08
CA GLU A 429 -9.98 1.78 -34.33
C GLU A 429 -8.88 1.28 -33.37
N LEU A 430 -9.19 1.20 -32.07
CA LEU A 430 -8.25 0.68 -31.05
C LEU A 430 -7.85 -0.76 -31.35
N ILE A 431 -8.81 -1.63 -31.69
CA ILE A 431 -8.54 -3.03 -32.05
C ILE A 431 -7.66 -3.13 -33.29
N HIS A 432 -7.88 -2.29 -34.31
CA HIS A 432 -7.01 -2.25 -35.48
C HIS A 432 -5.55 -1.91 -35.13
N GLY A 433 -5.33 -1.00 -34.18
CA GLY A 433 -4.00 -0.71 -33.63
C GLY A 433 -3.42 -1.91 -32.88
N LEU A 434 -4.19 -2.49 -31.95
CA LEU A 434 -3.76 -3.61 -31.11
C LEU A 434 -3.44 -4.87 -31.91
N ARG A 435 -4.18 -5.16 -33.00
CA ARG A 435 -3.92 -6.26 -33.92
C ARG A 435 -2.54 -6.19 -34.58
N LYS A 436 -1.96 -4.99 -34.73
CA LYS A 436 -0.63 -4.81 -35.36
C LYS A 436 0.52 -5.09 -34.40
N LEU A 437 0.26 -5.16 -33.09
CA LEU A 437 1.30 -5.41 -32.09
C LEU A 437 1.78 -6.86 -32.16
N SER A 438 3.07 -7.07 -31.91
CA SER A 438 3.60 -8.42 -31.68
C SER A 438 3.22 -8.93 -30.30
N LEU A 439 3.25 -10.25 -30.08
CA LEU A 439 2.99 -10.86 -28.78
C LEU A 439 3.86 -10.24 -27.67
N ALA A 440 5.15 -10.00 -27.94
CA ALA A 440 6.06 -9.35 -27.00
C ALA A 440 5.63 -7.92 -26.67
N LYS A 441 5.17 -7.15 -27.66
CA LYS A 441 4.64 -5.79 -27.43
C LYS A 441 3.34 -5.82 -26.63
N VAL A 442 2.44 -6.78 -26.88
CA VAL A 442 1.22 -6.98 -26.06
C VAL A 442 1.56 -7.31 -24.61
N LYS A 443 2.56 -8.20 -24.38
CA LYS A 443 3.04 -8.52 -23.03
C LYS A 443 3.53 -7.28 -22.29
N THR A 444 4.37 -6.46 -22.95
CA THR A 444 4.91 -5.22 -22.38
C THR A 444 3.82 -4.18 -22.15
N LEU A 445 2.88 -4.01 -23.10
CA LEU A 445 1.78 -3.06 -23.01
C LEU A 445 0.87 -3.36 -21.80
N LEU A 446 0.52 -4.63 -21.58
CA LEU A 446 -0.39 -5.04 -20.52
C LEU A 446 0.32 -5.30 -19.17
N GLY A 447 1.65 -5.49 -19.16
CA GLY A 447 2.41 -5.81 -17.96
C GLY A 447 2.02 -7.17 -17.35
N VAL A 448 1.79 -8.20 -18.17
CA VAL A 448 1.26 -9.51 -17.75
C VAL A 448 2.20 -10.69 -18.05
N SER A 449 1.88 -11.87 -17.51
CA SER A 449 2.55 -13.15 -17.81
C SER A 449 2.41 -13.55 -19.29
N ASP A 450 3.29 -14.43 -19.79
CA ASP A 450 3.26 -14.92 -21.17
C ASP A 450 1.93 -15.56 -21.59
N ALA A 451 1.36 -16.42 -20.73
CA ALA A 451 0.07 -17.07 -21.01
C ALA A 451 -1.06 -16.04 -21.21
N LEU A 452 -1.11 -15.03 -20.34
CA LEU A 452 -2.13 -13.98 -20.40
C LEU A 452 -1.90 -12.99 -21.54
N ALA A 453 -0.64 -12.74 -21.91
CA ALA A 453 -0.30 -11.97 -23.09
C ALA A 453 -0.73 -12.70 -24.37
N LYS A 454 -0.50 -14.03 -24.45
CA LYS A 454 -0.95 -14.86 -25.58
C LYS A 454 -2.45 -14.86 -25.71
N LEU A 455 -3.17 -15.06 -24.61
CA LEU A 455 -4.63 -15.00 -24.58
C LEU A 455 -5.16 -13.68 -25.15
N ASN A 456 -4.62 -12.54 -24.73
CA ASN A 456 -5.12 -11.24 -25.20
C ASN A 456 -4.65 -10.89 -26.61
N TYR A 457 -3.44 -11.32 -27.00
CA TYR A 457 -2.98 -11.25 -28.38
C TYR A 457 -3.97 -11.98 -29.31
N ASP A 458 -4.37 -13.20 -28.95
CA ASP A 458 -5.33 -13.98 -29.73
C ASP A 458 -6.72 -13.33 -29.72
N ARG A 459 -7.16 -12.79 -28.58
CA ARG A 459 -8.42 -12.03 -28.50
C ARG A 459 -8.42 -10.84 -29.46
N TYR A 460 -7.36 -10.04 -29.54
CA TYR A 460 -7.31 -8.91 -30.47
C TYR A 460 -7.34 -9.37 -31.93
N LYS A 461 -6.68 -10.48 -32.25
CA LYS A 461 -6.63 -11.05 -33.61
C LYS A 461 -8.00 -11.55 -34.08
N HIS A 462 -8.75 -12.20 -33.19
CA HIS A 462 -10.06 -12.78 -33.49
C HIS A 462 -11.24 -11.87 -33.09
N PHE A 463 -10.96 -10.70 -32.53
CA PHE A 463 -11.99 -9.73 -32.18
C PHE A 463 -12.82 -9.42 -33.41
N ILE A 464 -14.14 -9.41 -33.32
CA ILE A 464 -15.00 -9.17 -34.48
C ILE A 464 -15.29 -7.66 -34.54
N THR A 465 -14.86 -7.01 -35.63
CA THR A 465 -15.09 -5.57 -35.86
C THR A 465 -16.27 -5.31 -36.78
N ASP A 466 -16.60 -6.27 -37.65
CA ASP A 466 -17.66 -6.17 -38.65
C ASP A 466 -18.75 -7.19 -38.29
N ILE A 467 -19.80 -6.77 -37.58
CA ILE A 467 -20.90 -7.65 -37.20
C ILE A 467 -22.19 -7.17 -37.86
N PRO A 468 -22.88 -8.02 -38.64
CA PRO A 468 -24.30 -7.84 -38.92
C PRO A 468 -25.08 -8.05 -37.62
N THR A 469 -25.63 -6.97 -37.09
CA THR A 469 -26.57 -6.92 -35.97
C THR A 469 -27.65 -7.99 -36.11
N THR A 470 -27.64 -9.04 -35.27
CA THR A 470 -28.83 -9.80 -34.75
C THR A 470 -28.55 -11.21 -34.20
N THR A 471 -27.34 -11.77 -34.30
CA THR A 471 -27.10 -13.14 -33.78
C THR A 471 -26.31 -13.13 -32.47
N SER A 472 -26.99 -13.45 -31.36
CA SER A 472 -26.33 -13.83 -30.10
C SER A 472 -25.48 -15.06 -30.36
N THR A 473 -24.19 -14.84 -30.62
CA THR A 473 -23.17 -15.87 -30.70
C THR A 473 -22.47 -15.93 -29.35
N SER A 474 -21.90 -17.08 -28.99
CA SER A 474 -21.12 -17.27 -27.75
C SER A 474 -19.92 -16.30 -27.58
N ALA A 475 -19.66 -15.44 -28.57
CA ALA A 475 -18.63 -14.42 -28.56
C ALA A 475 -19.05 -13.13 -27.82
N PHE A 476 -20.35 -12.87 -27.66
CA PHE A 476 -20.88 -11.64 -27.07
C PHE A 476 -21.65 -11.92 -25.78
N LYS A 477 -21.51 -11.02 -24.81
CA LYS A 477 -22.25 -11.08 -23.55
C LYS A 477 -22.43 -9.66 -23.01
N GLN A 478 -23.55 -9.41 -22.34
CA GLN A 478 -23.82 -8.11 -21.73
C GLN A 478 -22.72 -7.73 -20.73
N ALA A 479 -22.31 -6.47 -20.70
CA ALA A 479 -21.22 -5.96 -19.88
C ALA A 479 -21.38 -6.33 -18.39
N VAL A 480 -22.60 -6.18 -17.85
CA VAL A 480 -22.86 -6.40 -16.41
C VAL A 480 -22.76 -7.87 -15.98
N PHE A 481 -22.91 -8.82 -16.91
CA PHE A 481 -22.79 -10.26 -16.64
C PHE A 481 -21.43 -10.83 -17.06
N SER A 482 -20.67 -10.11 -17.88
CA SER A 482 -19.37 -10.57 -18.39
C SER A 482 -18.22 -10.20 -17.46
N PHE A 483 -18.24 -9.03 -16.83
CA PHE A 483 -17.16 -8.65 -15.91
C PHE A 483 -17.17 -9.50 -14.62
N ASP A 484 -16.07 -10.19 -14.34
CA ASP A 484 -15.88 -10.95 -13.10
C ASP A 484 -14.74 -10.35 -12.26
N GLY A 485 -15.06 -9.87 -11.07
CA GLY A 485 -14.11 -9.29 -10.15
C GLY A 485 -14.77 -8.86 -8.84
N PRO A 486 -14.00 -8.38 -7.85
CA PRO A 486 -14.56 -8.03 -6.54
C PRO A 486 -15.74 -7.05 -6.62
N ALA A 487 -15.67 -6.04 -7.50
CA ALA A 487 -16.76 -5.10 -7.74
C ALA A 487 -18.02 -5.79 -8.27
N TYR A 488 -17.90 -6.65 -9.29
CA TYR A 488 -19.05 -7.34 -9.87
C TYR A 488 -19.62 -8.44 -8.95
N LYS A 489 -18.78 -9.03 -8.10
CA LYS A 489 -19.23 -9.88 -6.98
C LYS A 489 -20.00 -9.09 -5.92
N GLY A 490 -19.70 -7.80 -5.75
CA GLY A 490 -20.47 -6.87 -4.93
C GLY A 490 -21.75 -6.39 -5.60
N LEU A 491 -21.71 -6.24 -6.93
CA LEU A 491 -22.84 -5.83 -7.75
C LEU A 491 -23.98 -6.87 -7.72
N GLN A 492 -23.63 -8.15 -7.72
CA GLN A 492 -24.58 -9.27 -7.65
C GLN A 492 -25.68 -9.20 -8.73
N SER A 493 -25.31 -8.75 -9.93
CA SER A 493 -26.25 -8.49 -11.04
C SER A 493 -27.06 -9.71 -11.48
N ALA A 494 -26.56 -10.92 -11.26
CA ALA A 494 -27.32 -12.15 -11.50
C ALA A 494 -28.58 -12.30 -10.63
N SER A 495 -28.72 -11.52 -9.55
CA SER A 495 -29.91 -11.49 -8.68
C SER A 495 -30.88 -10.37 -9.00
N TRP A 496 -30.60 -9.55 -10.01
CA TRP A 496 -31.43 -8.42 -10.39
C TRP A 496 -32.68 -8.86 -11.16
N THR A 497 -33.80 -8.22 -10.84
CA THR A 497 -35.05 -8.36 -11.58
C THR A 497 -34.96 -7.61 -12.93
N PRO A 498 -35.87 -7.86 -13.88
CA PRO A 498 -35.94 -7.07 -15.12
C PRO A 498 -36.04 -5.56 -14.86
N GLU A 499 -36.79 -5.14 -13.84
CA GLU A 499 -36.91 -3.74 -13.45
C GLU A 499 -35.59 -3.16 -12.91
N ASP A 500 -34.83 -3.94 -12.15
CA ASP A 500 -33.50 -3.56 -11.68
C ASP A 500 -32.52 -3.40 -12.85
N LEU A 501 -32.61 -4.28 -13.85
CA LEU A 501 -31.80 -4.20 -15.06
C LEU A 501 -32.16 -2.97 -15.88
N THR A 502 -33.45 -2.65 -16.06
CA THR A 502 -33.91 -1.43 -16.73
C THR A 502 -33.41 -0.18 -15.99
N PHE A 503 -33.52 -0.16 -14.66
CA PHE A 503 -33.02 0.96 -13.85
C PHE A 503 -31.49 1.09 -13.97
N ALA A 504 -30.76 -0.01 -13.80
CA ALA A 504 -29.30 0.00 -13.97
C ALA A 504 -28.91 0.45 -15.38
N GLN A 505 -29.64 0.04 -16.41
CA GLN A 505 -29.38 0.43 -17.80
C GLN A 505 -29.43 1.95 -17.99
N ALA A 506 -30.38 2.62 -17.34
CA ALA A 506 -30.50 4.07 -17.36
C ALA A 506 -29.43 4.76 -16.47
N HIS A 507 -29.17 4.23 -15.27
CA HIS A 507 -28.43 4.92 -14.20
C HIS A 507 -26.97 4.46 -13.98
N LEU A 508 -26.49 3.39 -14.62
CA LEU A 508 -25.12 2.90 -14.46
C LEU A 508 -24.33 3.05 -15.76
N ARG A 509 -23.11 3.59 -15.65
CA ARG A 509 -22.10 3.59 -16.72
C ARG A 509 -20.85 2.87 -16.22
N ILE A 510 -20.38 1.90 -16.99
CA ILE A 510 -19.13 1.19 -16.74
C ILE A 510 -18.06 1.86 -17.61
N LEU A 511 -17.10 2.52 -16.97
CA LEU A 511 -15.98 3.15 -17.67
C LEU A 511 -15.06 2.06 -18.23
N CYS A 512 -14.56 2.24 -19.45
CA CYS A 512 -13.92 1.16 -20.19
C CYS A 512 -12.79 1.66 -21.08
N GLY A 513 -11.62 1.01 -21.01
CA GLY A 513 -10.48 1.40 -21.86
C GLY A 513 -10.74 1.19 -23.35
N LEU A 514 -11.48 0.14 -23.72
CA LEU A 514 -11.74 -0.23 -25.13
C LEU A 514 -13.01 0.40 -25.71
N TYR A 515 -14.07 0.49 -24.91
CA TYR A 515 -15.40 0.93 -25.36
C TYR A 515 -15.77 2.34 -24.85
N GLY A 516 -14.91 2.99 -24.06
CA GLY A 516 -15.14 4.31 -23.50
C GLY A 516 -16.12 4.24 -22.33
N THR A 517 -17.42 4.22 -22.64
CA THR A 517 -18.50 3.99 -21.67
C THR A 517 -19.37 2.82 -22.12
N LEU A 518 -19.78 1.99 -21.17
CA LEU A 518 -20.69 0.87 -21.39
C LEU A 518 -21.91 1.00 -20.49
N ARG A 519 -23.08 0.68 -21.03
CA ARG A 519 -24.29 0.41 -20.25
C ARG A 519 -24.29 -1.07 -19.83
N PRO A 520 -24.99 -1.42 -18.74
CA PRO A 520 -25.10 -2.79 -18.24
C PRO A 520 -25.40 -3.86 -19.30
N LEU A 521 -26.33 -3.60 -20.21
CA LEU A 521 -26.81 -4.54 -21.22
C LEU A 521 -26.05 -4.45 -22.55
N ASP A 522 -25.02 -3.59 -22.66
CA ASP A 522 -24.23 -3.49 -23.89
C ASP A 522 -23.44 -4.79 -24.11
N LEU A 523 -23.55 -5.35 -25.32
CA LEU A 523 -22.83 -6.56 -25.71
C LEU A 523 -21.35 -6.27 -25.92
N ILE A 524 -20.50 -6.99 -25.18
CA ILE A 524 -19.04 -6.91 -25.29
C ILE A 524 -18.43 -8.25 -25.65
N GLN A 525 -17.27 -8.20 -26.30
CA GLN A 525 -16.42 -9.36 -26.54
C GLN A 525 -15.36 -9.49 -25.46
N ALA A 526 -14.73 -10.65 -25.36
CA ALA A 526 -13.63 -10.83 -24.41
C ALA A 526 -12.39 -10.02 -24.82
N TYR A 527 -11.95 -9.11 -23.96
CA TYR A 527 -10.73 -8.31 -24.16
C TYR A 527 -10.01 -8.08 -22.82
N ARG A 528 -8.84 -7.44 -22.89
CA ARG A 528 -8.23 -6.76 -21.74
C ARG A 528 -7.58 -5.49 -22.24
N LEU A 529 -8.00 -4.35 -21.72
CA LEU A 529 -7.37 -3.06 -22.01
C LEU A 529 -7.69 -2.11 -20.86
N GLU A 530 -6.67 -1.82 -20.04
CA GLU A 530 -6.80 -0.97 -18.86
C GLU A 530 -6.71 0.50 -19.28
N MET A 531 -7.42 1.41 -18.61
CA MET A 531 -7.51 2.82 -19.03
C MET A 531 -6.13 3.50 -18.99
N GLY A 532 -5.24 3.08 -18.08
CA GLY A 532 -3.86 3.55 -18.03
C GLY A 532 -2.94 3.08 -19.16
N SER A 533 -3.41 2.26 -20.12
CA SER A 533 -2.56 1.70 -21.18
C SER A 533 -2.06 2.77 -22.15
N LYS A 534 -0.76 2.74 -22.46
CA LYS A 534 -0.12 3.64 -23.44
C LYS A 534 -0.25 3.10 -24.87
N VAL A 535 -1.49 3.04 -25.36
CA VAL A 535 -1.78 2.63 -26.74
C VAL A 535 -1.46 3.78 -27.70
N GLN A 536 -0.82 3.46 -28.82
CA GLN A 536 -0.64 4.38 -29.94
C GLN A 536 -1.90 4.32 -30.82
N HIS A 537 -2.58 5.45 -30.96
CA HIS A 537 -3.84 5.55 -31.70
C HIS A 537 -3.83 6.63 -32.80
N GLY A 538 -2.85 7.54 -32.80
CA GLY A 538 -2.73 8.57 -33.85
C GLY A 538 -3.71 9.74 -33.73
N ARG A 539 -4.62 9.74 -32.74
CA ARG A 539 -5.46 10.90 -32.41
C ARG A 539 -4.67 11.91 -31.58
N GLY A 540 -4.24 13.00 -32.23
CA GLY A 540 -3.53 14.10 -31.56
C GLY A 540 -2.07 13.78 -31.18
N PRO A 541 -1.40 14.69 -30.45
CA PRO A 541 0.05 14.63 -30.22
C PRO A 541 0.47 13.73 -29.04
N LYS A 542 -0.48 13.18 -28.27
CA LYS A 542 -0.21 12.41 -27.05
C LYS A 542 -0.73 10.98 -27.20
N ASP A 543 0.13 10.01 -26.91
CA ASP A 543 -0.26 8.59 -26.83
C ASP A 543 -1.00 8.29 -25.52
N GLY A 544 -1.97 7.36 -25.58
CA GLY A 544 -2.65 6.79 -24.42
C GLY A 544 -4.17 7.00 -24.41
N LEU A 545 -4.89 6.12 -23.72
CA LEU A 545 -6.35 6.07 -23.82
C LEU A 545 -7.07 7.30 -23.25
N TYR A 546 -6.47 8.02 -22.29
CA TYR A 546 -7.02 9.31 -21.83
C TYR A 546 -7.08 10.34 -22.95
N ALA A 547 -6.04 10.41 -23.79
CA ALA A 547 -5.99 11.33 -24.92
C ALA A 547 -6.89 10.85 -26.07
N PHE A 548 -6.98 9.53 -26.28
CA PHE A 548 -7.88 8.93 -27.26
C PHE A 548 -9.36 9.27 -26.99
N TRP A 549 -9.81 9.08 -25.74
CA TRP A 549 -11.19 9.32 -25.35
C TRP A 549 -11.52 10.81 -25.17
N GLY A 550 -10.54 11.62 -24.73
CA GLY A 550 -10.71 13.07 -24.62
C GLY A 550 -12.00 13.45 -23.90
N ARG A 551 -12.87 14.20 -24.57
CA ARG A 551 -14.18 14.63 -24.04
C ARG A 551 -15.33 13.63 -24.24
N ALA A 552 -15.16 12.58 -25.04
CA ALA A 552 -16.26 11.69 -25.44
C ALA A 552 -16.98 11.05 -24.24
N ILE A 553 -16.21 10.60 -23.24
CA ILE A 553 -16.78 10.00 -22.01
C ILE A 553 -17.59 11.03 -21.20
N ALA A 554 -17.13 12.28 -21.13
CA ALA A 554 -17.86 13.35 -20.44
C ALA A 554 -19.14 13.72 -21.21
N ASP A 555 -19.06 13.78 -22.54
CA ASP A 555 -20.21 14.03 -23.41
C ASP A 555 -21.29 12.94 -23.27
N ASP A 556 -20.89 11.67 -23.19
CA ASP A 556 -21.82 10.56 -22.93
C ASP A 556 -22.55 10.74 -21.61
N ILE A 557 -21.83 11.13 -20.55
CA ILE A 557 -22.39 11.36 -19.22
C ILE A 557 -23.37 12.54 -19.27
N ASN A 558 -22.98 13.65 -19.90
CA ASN A 558 -23.84 14.82 -20.11
C ASN A 558 -25.14 14.43 -20.83
N ALA A 559 -25.04 13.60 -21.88
CA ALA A 559 -26.20 13.13 -22.62
C ALA A 559 -27.18 12.34 -21.75
N VAL A 560 -26.71 11.60 -20.73
CA VAL A 560 -27.60 10.91 -19.78
C VAL A 560 -28.43 11.90 -18.96
N PHE A 561 -27.81 12.98 -18.50
CA PHE A 561 -28.48 14.02 -17.70
C PHE A 561 -29.36 14.96 -18.54
N ALA A 562 -29.13 15.04 -19.85
CA ALA A 562 -29.93 15.85 -20.77
C ALA A 562 -31.25 15.18 -21.22
N LEU A 563 -31.42 13.87 -20.99
CA LEU A 563 -32.65 13.18 -21.37
C LEU A 563 -33.85 13.71 -20.57
N PRO A 564 -34.98 14.10 -21.21
CA PRO A 564 -36.19 14.49 -20.50
C PRO A 564 -36.64 13.32 -19.64
N SER A 565 -36.61 13.48 -18.31
CA SER A 565 -37.15 12.47 -17.41
C SER A 565 -38.64 12.32 -17.74
N THR A 566 -39.05 11.16 -18.25
CA THR A 566 -40.45 10.86 -18.61
C THR A 566 -41.38 10.75 -17.40
N ALA A 567 -40.91 11.13 -16.21
CA ALA A 567 -41.70 11.30 -15.01
C ALA A 567 -41.36 12.64 -14.35
N VAL A 568 -42.41 13.41 -14.10
CA VAL A 568 -42.49 14.63 -13.29
C VAL A 568 -42.35 15.95 -14.05
N SER A 569 -43.50 16.60 -14.16
CA SER A 569 -43.76 17.94 -14.64
C SER A 569 -42.88 19.00 -13.96
N SER A 570 -42.13 19.73 -14.79
CA SER A 570 -41.94 21.18 -14.74
C SER A 570 -42.33 21.89 -13.43
N SER A 571 -41.40 22.04 -12.48
CA SER A 571 -41.34 23.17 -11.51
C SER A 571 -40.31 23.03 -10.37
N SER A 572 -39.44 22.03 -10.35
CA SER A 572 -38.41 21.90 -9.29
C SER A 572 -37.02 21.70 -9.88
N SER A 573 -36.05 22.53 -9.48
CA SER A 573 -34.65 22.38 -9.85
C SER A 573 -34.13 21.00 -9.41
N SER A 574 -34.03 20.06 -10.35
CA SER A 574 -33.51 18.73 -10.08
C SER A 574 -32.00 18.79 -9.91
N ILE A 575 -31.49 18.23 -8.81
CA ILE A 575 -30.04 18.13 -8.59
C ILE A 575 -29.53 16.92 -9.37
N ASN A 576 -28.54 17.12 -10.23
CA ASN A 576 -27.89 16.06 -10.99
C ASN A 576 -26.66 15.58 -10.23
N ILE A 577 -26.61 14.29 -9.86
CA ILE A 577 -25.48 13.70 -9.13
C ILE A 577 -24.81 12.63 -9.99
N LEU A 578 -23.52 12.81 -10.25
CA LEU A 578 -22.65 11.76 -10.76
C LEU A 578 -21.97 11.07 -9.57
N LEU A 579 -22.48 9.92 -9.17
CA LEU A 579 -21.93 9.11 -8.09
C LEU A 579 -20.70 8.34 -8.59
N ASN A 580 -19.51 8.78 -8.19
CA ASN A 580 -18.26 8.14 -8.52
C ASN A 580 -17.97 6.96 -7.57
N VAL A 581 -18.15 5.75 -8.10
CA VAL A 581 -17.75 4.48 -7.48
C VAL A 581 -16.68 3.78 -8.33
N ALA A 582 -16.05 4.47 -9.27
CA ALA A 582 -14.93 3.98 -10.05
C ALA A 582 -13.60 4.14 -9.29
N SER A 583 -12.54 3.49 -9.76
CA SER A 583 -11.18 3.84 -9.35
C SER A 583 -10.71 5.10 -10.04
N VAL A 584 -9.77 5.80 -9.40
CA VAL A 584 -9.09 6.99 -9.95
C VAL A 584 -8.57 6.76 -11.37
N GLU A 585 -7.98 5.60 -11.67
CA GLU A 585 -7.51 5.25 -13.02
C GLU A 585 -8.60 5.40 -14.10
N TYR A 586 -9.81 4.97 -13.81
CA TYR A 586 -10.90 5.03 -14.78
C TYR A 586 -11.61 6.40 -14.70
N PHE A 587 -11.84 6.94 -13.51
CA PHE A 587 -12.51 8.24 -13.39
C PHE A 587 -11.69 9.38 -14.01
N LYS A 588 -10.36 9.26 -14.06
CA LYS A 588 -9.48 10.20 -14.76
C LYS A 588 -9.78 10.33 -16.26
N SER A 589 -10.47 9.37 -16.89
CA SER A 589 -10.91 9.50 -18.28
C SER A 589 -12.17 10.34 -18.46
N VAL A 590 -12.81 10.77 -17.36
CA VAL A 590 -13.90 11.74 -17.39
C VAL A 590 -13.27 13.13 -17.40
N ASP A 591 -13.38 13.84 -18.52
CA ASP A 591 -12.87 15.20 -18.66
C ASP A 591 -13.75 16.18 -17.88
N MET A 592 -13.39 16.43 -16.61
CA MET A 592 -14.14 17.29 -15.68
C MET A 592 -14.50 18.68 -16.24
N PRO A 593 -13.61 19.38 -16.98
CA PRO A 593 -13.96 20.66 -17.61
C PRO A 593 -15.05 20.57 -18.69
N SER A 594 -15.25 19.41 -19.31
CA SER A 594 -16.29 19.17 -20.31
C SER A 594 -17.60 18.66 -19.70
N LEU A 595 -17.63 18.31 -18.41
CA LEU A 595 -18.85 17.91 -17.71
C LEU A 595 -19.75 19.12 -17.47
N ASP A 596 -21.06 18.95 -17.62
CA ASP A 596 -22.04 20.02 -17.36
C ASP A 596 -21.88 20.55 -15.92
N PRO A 597 -21.70 21.88 -15.71
CA PRO A 597 -21.50 22.46 -14.38
C PRO A 597 -22.66 22.21 -13.39
N SER A 598 -23.85 21.83 -13.88
CA SER A 598 -24.99 21.45 -13.05
C SER A 598 -24.86 20.05 -12.41
N ILE A 599 -23.92 19.23 -12.89
CA ILE A 599 -23.67 17.89 -12.39
C ILE A 599 -22.72 17.96 -11.19
N VAL A 600 -23.22 17.54 -10.02
CA VAL A 600 -22.44 17.41 -8.80
C VAL A 600 -21.78 16.03 -8.77
N VAL A 601 -20.46 15.99 -8.83
CA VAL A 601 -19.70 14.74 -8.66
C VAL A 601 -19.58 14.42 -7.18
N VAL A 602 -19.95 13.18 -6.82
CA VAL A 602 -19.92 12.68 -5.43
C VAL A 602 -19.08 11.41 -5.36
N ASP A 603 -17.94 11.48 -4.68
CA ASP A 603 -17.02 10.36 -4.51
C ASP A 603 -17.43 9.43 -3.36
N CYS A 604 -17.44 8.12 -3.59
CA CYS A 604 -17.63 7.13 -2.53
C CYS A 604 -16.30 6.48 -2.12
N ILE A 605 -15.91 6.68 -0.86
CA ILE A 605 -14.70 6.11 -0.28
C ILE A 605 -15.07 5.04 0.75
N PHE A 606 -14.60 3.81 0.53
CA PHE A 606 -14.85 2.69 1.42
C PHE A 606 -13.57 2.30 2.16
N LYS A 607 -13.60 2.49 3.48
CA LYS A 607 -12.51 2.19 4.41
C LYS A 607 -12.87 0.99 5.28
N ASP A 608 -11.93 0.05 5.39
CA ASP A 608 -12.01 -1.14 6.23
C ASP A 608 -10.92 -1.02 7.30
N ASP A 609 -11.32 -0.86 8.56
CA ASP A 609 -10.51 -0.41 9.70
C ASP A 609 -9.75 0.90 9.40
N GLY A 610 -10.47 1.92 8.91
CA GLY A 610 -9.89 3.24 8.62
C GLY A 610 -8.98 3.30 7.39
N GLN A 611 -8.77 2.20 6.66
CA GLN A 611 -7.92 2.16 5.45
C GLN A 611 -8.67 1.67 4.22
N ILE A 612 -8.34 2.18 3.02
CA ILE A 612 -8.92 1.69 1.76
C ILE A 612 -8.23 0.38 1.35
N LYS A 613 -8.80 -0.77 1.73
CA LYS A 613 -8.30 -2.08 1.30
C LYS A 613 -8.83 -2.42 -0.09
N SER A 614 -7.96 -2.41 -1.10
CA SER A 614 -8.34 -2.43 -2.53
C SER A 614 -9.38 -3.49 -2.93
N VAL A 615 -9.28 -4.73 -2.44
CA VAL A 615 -10.26 -5.80 -2.74
C VAL A 615 -11.62 -5.50 -2.12
N PHE A 616 -11.65 -5.07 -0.86
CA PHE A 616 -12.89 -4.75 -0.14
C PHE A 616 -13.52 -3.46 -0.65
N ALA A 617 -12.72 -2.42 -0.92
CA ALA A 617 -13.19 -1.18 -1.51
C ALA A 617 -13.78 -1.42 -2.91
N LYS A 618 -13.15 -2.25 -3.75
CA LYS A 618 -13.72 -2.67 -5.04
C LYS A 618 -15.06 -3.37 -4.85
N ARG A 619 -15.14 -4.33 -3.92
CA ARG A 619 -16.40 -5.00 -3.59
C ARG A 619 -17.46 -4.03 -3.08
N ALA A 620 -17.11 -3.11 -2.19
CA ALA A 620 -18.00 -2.13 -1.61
C ALA A 620 -18.55 -1.15 -2.64
N ARG A 621 -17.75 -0.73 -3.63
CA ARG A 621 -18.22 0.03 -4.80
C ARG A 621 -19.33 -0.70 -5.55
N GLY A 622 -19.15 -1.99 -5.79
CA GLY A 622 -20.19 -2.83 -6.37
C GLY A 622 -21.43 -2.95 -5.50
N LEU A 623 -21.26 -3.12 -4.18
CA LEU A 623 -22.36 -3.16 -3.23
C LEU A 623 -23.12 -1.83 -3.17
N MET A 624 -22.44 -0.70 -3.29
CA MET A 624 -23.07 0.62 -3.38
C MET A 624 -23.93 0.73 -4.62
N VAL A 625 -23.42 0.31 -5.78
CA VAL A 625 -24.23 0.27 -7.01
C VAL A 625 -25.44 -0.64 -6.83
N ASN A 626 -25.24 -1.86 -6.32
CA ASN A 626 -26.33 -2.79 -6.05
C ASN A 626 -27.38 -2.17 -5.11
N TYR A 627 -26.95 -1.49 -4.05
CA TYR A 627 -27.82 -0.80 -3.13
C TYR A 627 -28.60 0.32 -3.81
N VAL A 628 -27.94 1.19 -4.58
CA VAL A 628 -28.62 2.29 -5.30
C VAL A 628 -29.64 1.74 -6.29
N VAL A 629 -29.31 0.68 -7.02
CA VAL A 629 -30.23 -0.02 -7.93
C VAL A 629 -31.39 -0.56 -7.10
N THR A 630 -31.17 -1.55 -6.24
CA THR A 630 -32.25 -2.28 -5.55
C THR A 630 -33.11 -1.43 -4.61
N SER A 631 -32.56 -0.37 -4.01
CA SER A 631 -33.32 0.55 -3.14
C SER A 631 -33.93 1.75 -3.88
N ARG A 632 -33.65 1.91 -5.19
CA ARG A 632 -34.00 3.08 -5.99
C ARG A 632 -33.60 4.38 -5.26
N ALA A 633 -32.35 4.43 -4.81
CA ALA A 633 -31.85 5.58 -4.05
C ALA A 633 -31.98 6.85 -4.90
N ALA A 634 -32.62 7.88 -4.34
CA ALA A 634 -33.00 9.10 -5.06
C ALA A 634 -32.67 10.38 -4.27
N THR A 635 -31.93 10.25 -3.15
CA THR A 635 -31.51 11.39 -2.33
C THR A 635 -30.11 11.17 -1.76
N MET A 636 -29.43 12.25 -1.36
CA MET A 636 -28.15 12.16 -0.67
C MET A 636 -28.26 11.37 0.64
N ASP A 637 -29.37 11.49 1.36
CA ASP A 637 -29.59 10.74 2.60
C ASP A 637 -29.79 9.24 2.34
N HIS A 638 -30.40 8.85 1.21
CA HIS A 638 -30.43 7.44 0.79
C HIS A 638 -29.02 6.90 0.58
N LEU A 639 -28.12 7.67 -0.07
CA LEU A 639 -26.72 7.27 -0.26
C LEU A 639 -25.98 7.12 1.07
N ARG A 640 -26.16 8.06 2.00
CA ARG A 640 -25.58 8.02 3.36
C ARG A 640 -26.13 6.84 4.19
N ALA A 641 -27.31 6.33 3.88
CA ALA A 641 -27.91 5.17 4.55
C ALA A 641 -27.34 3.81 4.12
N PHE A 642 -26.39 3.77 3.18
CA PHE A 642 -25.72 2.53 2.78
C PHE A 642 -25.03 1.83 3.96
N GLN A 643 -25.38 0.56 4.19
CA GLN A 643 -24.86 -0.24 5.31
C GLN A 643 -24.44 -1.68 4.94
N ALA A 644 -24.19 -1.98 3.66
CA ALA A 644 -23.89 -3.34 3.24
C ALA A 644 -22.55 -3.84 3.78
N ASP A 645 -22.44 -5.16 4.01
CA ASP A 645 -21.22 -5.84 4.41
C ASP A 645 -20.56 -5.29 5.70
N GLY A 646 -21.28 -4.51 6.52
CA GLY A 646 -20.79 -3.90 7.76
C GLY A 646 -20.19 -2.50 7.61
N TYR A 647 -20.25 -1.92 6.41
CA TYR A 647 -19.92 -0.51 6.18
C TYR A 647 -20.97 0.40 6.81
N VAL A 648 -20.55 1.56 7.30
CA VAL A 648 -21.41 2.59 7.88
C VAL A 648 -20.86 3.96 7.50
N TYR A 649 -21.73 4.90 7.16
CA TYR A 649 -21.36 6.27 6.83
C TYR A 649 -20.65 6.99 7.99
N SER A 650 -19.55 7.68 7.69
CA SER A 650 -18.76 8.48 8.62
C SER A 650 -19.01 9.96 8.41
N ARG A 651 -19.85 10.56 9.27
CA ARG A 651 -20.19 11.99 9.17
C ARG A 651 -18.97 12.92 9.33
N HIS A 652 -18.02 12.54 10.18
CA HIS A 652 -16.83 13.37 10.46
C HIS A 652 -15.81 13.38 9.32
N GLU A 653 -15.71 12.27 8.57
CA GLU A 653 -14.75 12.16 7.47
C GLU A 653 -15.36 12.50 6.10
N SER A 654 -16.68 12.69 6.03
CA SER A 654 -17.39 12.98 4.79
C SER A 654 -17.57 14.48 4.58
N THR A 655 -17.60 14.89 3.32
CA THR A 655 -17.99 16.23 2.87
C THR A 655 -19.26 16.14 2.01
N ASP A 656 -19.70 17.26 1.44
CA ASP A 656 -20.88 17.27 0.56
C ASP A 656 -20.63 16.56 -0.79
N THR A 657 -19.37 16.47 -1.22
CA THR A 657 -18.95 15.82 -2.47
C THR A 657 -18.13 14.55 -2.24
N GLN A 658 -17.90 14.14 -0.99
CA GLN A 658 -17.17 12.93 -0.66
C GLN A 658 -17.85 12.17 0.49
N LEU A 659 -18.37 10.98 0.20
CA LEU A 659 -19.02 10.11 1.15
C LEU A 659 -18.05 9.01 1.61
N VAL A 660 -17.65 9.06 2.88
CA VAL A 660 -16.76 8.07 3.48
C VAL A 660 -17.57 7.05 4.28
N PHE A 661 -17.37 5.77 3.97
CA PHE A 661 -17.97 4.65 4.67
C PHE A 661 -16.89 3.82 5.35
N ASN A 662 -17.02 3.63 6.67
CA ASN A 662 -16.11 2.81 7.46
C ASN A 662 -16.75 1.49 7.83
N ARG A 663 -15.94 0.43 7.84
CA ARG A 663 -16.29 -0.87 8.40
C ARG A 663 -15.20 -1.30 9.38
N SER A 664 -15.57 -1.89 10.51
CA SER A 664 -14.62 -2.58 11.39
C SER A 664 -14.54 -4.08 11.06
N LYS A 665 -13.42 -4.75 11.38
CA LYS A 665 -13.31 -6.22 11.32
C LYS A 665 -14.46 -6.93 12.04
N ALA A 666 -14.88 -6.42 13.20
CA ALA A 666 -15.99 -6.99 13.96
C ALA A 666 -17.31 -6.87 13.18
N ALA A 667 -17.60 -5.71 12.59
CA ALA A 667 -18.78 -5.51 11.75
C ALA A 667 -18.73 -6.37 10.48
N ALA A 668 -17.56 -6.51 9.85
CA ALA A 668 -17.35 -7.39 8.71
C ALA A 668 -17.59 -8.87 9.04
N ALA A 669 -17.06 -9.34 10.16
CA ALA A 669 -17.23 -10.72 10.62
C ALA A 669 -18.70 -11.01 10.98
N ALA A 670 -19.37 -10.06 11.64
CA ALA A 670 -20.80 -10.16 11.94
C ALA A 670 -21.65 -10.18 10.66
N ALA A 671 -21.36 -9.30 9.68
CA ALA A 671 -22.05 -9.28 8.40
C ALA A 671 -21.86 -10.59 7.62
N LEU A 672 -20.63 -11.13 7.58
CA LEU A 672 -20.33 -12.41 6.94
C LEU A 672 -21.08 -13.58 7.61
N LYS A 673 -21.15 -13.58 8.95
CA LYS A 673 -21.91 -14.59 9.70
C LYS A 673 -23.39 -14.55 9.33
N ARG A 674 -24.00 -13.36 9.33
CA ARG A 674 -25.41 -13.16 8.91
C ARG A 674 -25.64 -13.63 7.47
N ALA A 675 -24.75 -13.26 6.54
CA ALA A 675 -24.88 -13.67 5.14
C ALA A 675 -24.82 -15.20 4.99
N ARG A 676 -23.96 -15.89 5.75
CA ARG A 676 -23.87 -17.36 5.77
C ARG A 676 -25.13 -18.01 6.34
N GLU A 677 -25.69 -17.43 7.41
CA GLU A 677 -26.94 -17.91 8.02
C GLU A 677 -28.11 -17.77 7.05
N VAL A 678 -28.26 -16.61 6.39
CA VAL A 678 -29.29 -16.38 5.37
C VAL A 678 -29.12 -17.38 4.20
N ALA A 679 -27.90 -17.57 3.70
CA ALA A 679 -27.64 -18.53 2.63
C ALA A 679 -27.93 -19.98 3.06
N ALA A 680 -27.66 -20.35 4.32
CA ALA A 680 -27.99 -21.67 4.85
C ALA A 680 -29.51 -21.87 4.96
N ILE A 681 -30.25 -20.86 5.41
CA ILE A 681 -31.72 -20.88 5.48
C ILE A 681 -32.33 -21.00 4.07
N ALA A 682 -31.81 -20.25 3.09
CA ALA A 682 -32.27 -20.33 1.71
C ALA A 682 -32.04 -21.73 1.11
N LYS A 683 -30.89 -22.35 1.37
CA LYS A 683 -30.60 -23.75 0.95
C LYS A 683 -31.48 -24.80 1.63
N LEU A 684 -31.98 -24.52 2.83
CA LEU A 684 -32.94 -25.39 3.52
C LEU A 684 -34.35 -25.27 2.90
N HIS A 685 -34.75 -24.07 2.48
CA HIS A 685 -36.04 -23.83 1.82
C HIS A 685 -36.10 -24.38 0.40
N THR A 686 -34.99 -24.37 -0.35
CA THR A 686 -34.92 -25.01 -1.68
C THR A 686 -34.83 -26.55 -1.63
N LYS A 687 -34.65 -27.13 -0.43
CA LYS A 687 -34.62 -28.59 -0.19
C LYS A 687 -35.93 -29.17 0.37
N ARG A 688 -36.98 -28.38 0.59
CA ARG A 688 -38.30 -28.95 0.93
C ARG A 688 -38.83 -29.71 -0.30
N PRO A 689 -39.09 -31.03 -0.20
CA PRO A 689 -39.72 -31.75 -1.30
C PRO A 689 -41.11 -31.16 -1.52
N ARG A 690 -41.42 -30.89 -2.78
CA ARG A 690 -42.76 -30.55 -3.26
C ARG A 690 -43.58 -31.84 -3.28
N ASN A 691 -44.00 -32.31 -2.11
CA ASN A 691 -45.03 -33.34 -1.94
C ASN A 691 -45.74 -33.03 -0.64
N ASP A 692 -47.04 -32.73 -0.77
CA ASP A 692 -48.14 -32.90 0.20
C ASP A 692 -49.27 -31.95 -0.20
N LEU A 693 -49.83 -32.22 -1.38
CA LEU A 693 -51.15 -31.75 -1.83
C LEU A 693 -51.71 -32.81 -2.79
N GLU A 694 -51.75 -34.07 -2.34
CA GLU A 694 -52.74 -35.03 -2.83
C GLU A 694 -53.87 -35.03 -1.81
N MET A 695 -54.90 -34.27 -2.14
CA MET A 695 -56.19 -34.32 -1.47
C MET A 695 -56.84 -35.65 -1.86
N ASP A 696 -56.98 -36.51 -0.86
CA ASP A 696 -57.71 -37.76 -0.88
C ASP A 696 -59.08 -37.59 -1.56
N THR A 697 -59.20 -38.15 -2.77
CA THR A 697 -60.47 -38.33 -3.47
C THR A 697 -60.67 -39.82 -3.70
N SER A 698 -60.85 -40.56 -2.60
CA SER A 698 -61.46 -41.88 -2.63
C SER A 698 -62.87 -41.82 -2.05
N VAL A 699 -63.83 -41.71 -2.97
CA VAL A 699 -65.26 -41.88 -2.73
C VAL A 699 -65.51 -43.35 -2.41
N ASP A 700 -65.81 -43.66 -1.16
CA ASP A 700 -66.34 -44.97 -0.74
C ASP A 700 -67.87 -44.92 -0.83
N GLU A 701 -68.39 -45.28 -2.01
CA GLU A 701 -69.81 -45.47 -2.27
C GLU A 701 -70.23 -46.85 -1.74
N LYS A 702 -70.99 -46.90 -0.64
CA LYS A 702 -71.76 -48.09 -0.22
C LYS A 702 -73.26 -47.81 -0.21
N PRO A 703 -74.08 -48.76 -0.69
CA PRO A 703 -75.42 -48.49 -1.17
C PRO A 703 -76.46 -48.39 -0.04
N HIS A 704 -77.39 -47.45 -0.22
CA HIS A 704 -78.59 -47.27 0.60
C HIS A 704 -79.59 -48.42 0.35
N LYS A 705 -80.00 -49.11 1.42
CA LYS A 705 -81.19 -50.00 1.44
C LYS A 705 -82.45 -49.13 1.59
N PRO A 706 -83.51 -49.34 0.78
CA PRO A 706 -84.77 -48.64 0.97
C PRO A 706 -85.63 -49.32 2.05
N SER A 707 -86.24 -48.50 2.91
CA SER A 707 -87.29 -48.87 3.83
C SER A 707 -88.56 -49.28 3.07
N GLN A 708 -89.14 -50.41 3.46
CA GLN A 708 -90.39 -50.98 2.96
C GLN A 708 -91.63 -50.11 3.28
N ARG A 709 -92.59 -50.07 2.34
CA ARG A 709 -94.05 -50.02 2.54
C ARG A 709 -94.66 -50.72 1.31
N THR A 710 -95.18 -51.95 1.38
CA THR A 710 -96.55 -52.33 1.76
C THR A 710 -97.67 -51.36 1.36
N MET A 711 -98.52 -51.89 0.48
CA MET A 711 -99.81 -51.44 -0.08
C MET A 711 -99.80 -50.36 -1.15
#